data_AF-A0A9N7YYR4-F1
#
_entry.id   AF-A0A9N7YYR4-F1
#
_cell.length_a   1.000
_cell.length_b   1.000
_cell.length_c   1.000
_cell.angle_alpha   90.00
_cell.angle_beta   90.00
_cell.angle_gamma   90.00
#
_symmetry.space_group_name_H-M   'P 1'
#
loop_
_entity.id
_entity.type
_entity.pdbx_description
1 polymer ?
#
loop_
_entity_poly.entity_id
_entity_poly.type
_entity_poly.pdbx_seq_one_letter_code
_entity_poly.pdbx_strand_id
1 'polypeptide(L)'
;MCFRERYVTVTTPLLVHAQRRLLKRISCFGGPAAPQPHHARTQKVTGEEVTYRSYAGCQLLCGWTPHHAQQQPSNINSEPANASRQEAVELKDAEMQSSMSLVCVPLDIEDTLSCYHQAFERRPDCLRVFQHSRSLLMRLLANTQPCFAAQLQGHSENQVDFNPNVMPTPSVQPCELTEEDYSNLDALYGLPISADHLPTVTAAYSSSIKYLQANSQDSLRIQALHEMGNIHFYNGNIRAAHLSWSKAVDCALQSSGAVEKWDGLSFGGCSLQETLKQAGIWGCLQAAALTAKIAQHILTSDICQRTKYCLISAHLFKCLLCCSLTQPQDDLLYASYSIGDELLPGVDLFSEPHRVHLATTVTSLNFVCHWLFTTGYWMTLLPMLAIYLHFVGTVCRDVERFVEGKILKIHALTELCLYTEAVKEAGQLTQGIGILLPDGRHIAKDEDHQPMKTFYSNKSVMENAEALEELMNCHCAPVVRKLYGSTLCLRFNLARVQLVLALTNTVPGPSVSDTAVSEASASGTSISINSKSSESGDAESHRPKTKETKVLDLVTDKMLTPGSMKSISQQLTAQGRSETENLELAIETNLLKANHYLQQGHVELSSQMAVSSLALLQTSPGRSIFDSKNAEPELPHPRTGSEQGIKDCCVSNTLQGDCPRTIEASEKIGVSLWLRCRLALVCSLTAQSCGTATLFSGKNMNEEAARMLHEGLNECAQWGDTENQALLMVEAAELEAKRGNTDDSMALLQFCRDPDSNRGCCGHNAEY
;
A
#
# COMPACT_ATOMS: atom_id res chain seq x y z
N MET A 1 12.23 -13.48 -22.23
CA MET A 1 13.36 -14.45 -22.13
C MET A 1 13.19 -15.37 -20.92
N CYS A 2 12.84 -14.79 -19.77
CA CYS A 2 12.68 -15.42 -18.46
C CYS A 2 11.90 -16.76 -18.41
N PHE A 3 10.85 -16.94 -19.22
CA PHE A 3 10.09 -18.20 -19.24
C PHE A 3 10.97 -19.42 -19.55
N ARG A 4 11.85 -19.32 -20.57
CA ARG A 4 12.77 -20.40 -20.94
C ARG A 4 13.80 -20.67 -19.83
N GLU A 5 14.15 -19.64 -19.07
CA GLU A 5 15.13 -19.74 -17.99
C GLU A 5 14.60 -20.53 -16.78
N ARG A 6 13.36 -20.27 -16.34
CA ARG A 6 12.73 -21.06 -15.25
C ARG A 6 12.67 -22.55 -15.58
N TYR A 7 12.31 -22.89 -16.81
CA TYR A 7 12.29 -24.29 -17.25
C TYR A 7 13.68 -24.93 -17.16
N VAL A 8 14.72 -24.24 -17.65
CA VAL A 8 16.09 -24.78 -17.64
C VAL A 8 16.66 -24.86 -16.22
N THR A 9 16.63 -23.78 -15.42
CA THR A 9 17.37 -23.71 -14.15
C THR A 9 16.60 -24.22 -12.92
N VAL A 10 15.29 -24.49 -13.04
CA VAL A 10 14.48 -25.02 -11.93
C VAL A 10 13.76 -26.31 -12.33
N THR A 11 13.07 -26.32 -13.47
CA THR A 11 12.27 -27.49 -13.86
C THR A 11 13.11 -28.65 -14.36
N THR A 12 14.20 -28.43 -15.11
CA THR A 12 15.01 -29.51 -15.66
C THR A 12 15.78 -30.32 -14.60
N PRO A 13 16.45 -29.72 -13.59
CA PRO A 13 17.04 -30.49 -12.48
C PRO A 13 16.01 -31.34 -11.72
N LEU A 14 14.81 -30.78 -11.45
CA LEU A 14 13.71 -31.53 -10.83
C LEU A 14 13.20 -32.66 -11.73
N LEU A 15 13.19 -32.48 -13.05
CA LEU A 15 12.80 -33.51 -14.02
C LEU A 15 13.80 -34.68 -14.04
N VAL A 16 15.11 -34.40 -14.06
CA VAL A 16 16.17 -35.42 -13.97
C VAL A 16 16.02 -36.25 -12.69
N HIS A 17 15.81 -35.59 -11.55
CA HIS A 17 15.60 -36.27 -10.28
C HIS A 17 14.31 -37.10 -10.27
N ALA A 18 13.22 -36.59 -10.84
CA ALA A 18 11.97 -37.32 -11.00
C ALA A 18 12.13 -38.56 -11.89
N GLN A 19 12.83 -38.44 -13.03
CA GLN A 19 13.16 -39.56 -13.91
C GLN A 19 13.94 -40.65 -13.17
N ARG A 20 14.98 -40.29 -12.38
CA ARG A 20 15.72 -41.26 -11.55
C ARG A 20 14.85 -41.96 -10.51
N ARG A 21 13.97 -41.23 -9.82
CA ARG A 21 13.02 -41.83 -8.85
C ARG A 21 12.02 -42.77 -9.54
N LEU A 22 11.56 -42.43 -10.74
CA LEU A 22 10.66 -43.26 -11.54
C LEU A 22 11.37 -44.53 -12.04
N LEU A 23 12.61 -44.43 -12.54
CA LEU A 23 13.42 -45.61 -12.92
C LEU A 23 13.69 -46.53 -11.72
N LYS A 24 14.06 -45.95 -10.56
CA LYS A 24 14.21 -46.72 -9.31
C LYS A 24 12.90 -47.41 -8.94
N ARG A 25 11.75 -46.72 -8.99
CA ARG A 25 10.42 -47.31 -8.76
C ARG A 25 10.16 -48.49 -9.69
N ILE A 26 10.33 -48.31 -11.00
CA ILE A 26 10.15 -49.36 -12.01
C ILE A 26 11.00 -50.59 -11.67
N SER A 27 12.28 -50.41 -11.32
CA SER A 27 13.16 -51.52 -10.92
C SER A 27 12.69 -52.24 -9.65
N CYS A 28 12.20 -51.50 -8.64
CA CYS A 28 11.72 -52.08 -7.38
C CYS A 28 10.43 -52.92 -7.55
N PHE A 29 9.60 -52.60 -8.55
CA PHE A 29 8.37 -53.34 -8.86
C PHE A 29 8.52 -54.37 -10.00
N GLY A 30 9.74 -54.55 -10.53
CA GLY A 30 10.03 -55.52 -11.60
C GLY A 30 9.55 -55.12 -12.99
N GLY A 31 9.40 -53.82 -13.25
CA GLY A 31 8.89 -53.30 -14.52
C GLY A 31 9.90 -53.32 -15.68
N PRO A 32 9.43 -53.09 -16.92
CA PRO A 32 10.29 -53.04 -18.09
C PRO A 32 11.29 -51.88 -18.01
N ALA A 33 12.52 -52.10 -18.49
CA ALA A 33 13.51 -51.04 -18.61
C ALA A 33 13.02 -49.88 -19.52
N ALA A 34 13.61 -48.69 -19.37
CA ALA A 34 13.38 -47.61 -20.32
C ALA A 34 14.08 -47.91 -21.67
N PRO A 35 13.52 -47.47 -22.81
CA PRO A 35 12.24 -46.78 -22.97
C PRO A 35 11.04 -47.71 -22.76
N GLN A 36 10.00 -47.18 -22.11
CA GLN A 36 8.79 -47.94 -21.74
C GLN A 36 8.02 -48.45 -22.98
N PRO A 37 7.23 -49.54 -22.87
CA PRO A 37 6.62 -50.22 -24.02
C PRO A 37 5.76 -49.34 -24.94
N HIS A 38 5.04 -48.35 -24.40
CA HIS A 38 4.26 -47.38 -25.19
C HIS A 38 5.16 -46.42 -25.98
N HIS A 39 6.28 -45.96 -25.43
CA HIS A 39 7.24 -45.12 -26.16
C HIS A 39 7.86 -45.91 -27.32
N ALA A 40 8.33 -47.13 -27.04
CA ALA A 40 8.88 -48.03 -28.06
C ALA A 40 7.85 -48.43 -29.14
N ARG A 41 6.57 -48.60 -28.78
CA ARG A 41 5.49 -48.82 -29.76
C ARG A 41 5.20 -47.57 -30.59
N THR A 42 5.19 -46.39 -29.96
CA THR A 42 4.93 -45.11 -30.63
C THR A 42 6.03 -44.83 -31.65
N GLN A 43 7.30 -44.86 -31.24
CA GLN A 43 8.47 -44.65 -32.11
C GLN A 43 8.51 -45.62 -33.31
N LYS A 44 8.13 -46.89 -33.12
CA LYS A 44 8.03 -47.88 -34.22
C LYS A 44 6.94 -47.58 -35.25
N VAL A 45 5.92 -46.79 -34.89
CA VAL A 45 4.78 -46.47 -35.76
C VAL A 45 4.89 -45.07 -36.36
N THR A 46 5.38 -44.09 -35.59
CA THR A 46 5.55 -42.70 -36.05
C THR A 46 6.90 -42.46 -36.73
N GLY A 47 7.92 -43.27 -36.42
CA GLY A 47 9.31 -43.03 -36.83
C GLY A 47 10.02 -41.96 -35.99
N GLU A 48 9.33 -41.30 -35.06
CA GLU A 48 9.85 -40.22 -34.23
C GLU A 48 10.12 -40.67 -32.79
N GLU A 49 11.22 -40.21 -32.22
CA GLU A 49 11.57 -40.49 -30.82
C GLU A 49 10.79 -39.61 -29.84
N VAL A 50 10.23 -40.24 -28.81
CA VAL A 50 9.45 -39.57 -27.76
C VAL A 50 10.39 -39.08 -26.66
N THR A 51 11.07 -37.97 -26.94
CA THR A 51 11.91 -37.23 -25.99
C THR A 51 11.05 -36.34 -25.07
N TYR A 52 11.65 -35.79 -24.01
CA TYR A 52 10.96 -34.82 -23.15
C TYR A 52 10.57 -33.52 -23.92
N ARG A 53 11.20 -33.25 -25.07
CA ARG A 53 10.90 -32.10 -25.96
C ARG A 53 9.71 -32.36 -26.88
N SER A 54 9.60 -33.55 -27.47
CA SER A 54 8.50 -33.90 -28.38
C SER A 54 7.22 -34.31 -27.65
N TYR A 55 7.33 -34.87 -26.44
CA TYR A 55 6.23 -35.46 -25.66
C TYR A 55 4.94 -34.64 -25.61
N ALA A 56 5.00 -33.31 -25.47
CA ALA A 56 3.81 -32.46 -25.37
C ALA A 56 2.93 -32.45 -26.64
N GLY A 57 3.51 -32.78 -27.81
CA GLY A 57 2.78 -32.94 -29.07
C GLY A 57 2.55 -34.42 -29.47
N CYS A 58 3.08 -35.38 -28.72
CA CYS A 58 3.01 -36.80 -29.07
C CYS A 58 1.74 -37.48 -28.55
N GLN A 59 0.96 -38.09 -29.45
CA GLN A 59 -0.09 -39.03 -29.04
C GLN A 59 0.51 -40.42 -28.81
N LEU A 60 0.68 -40.79 -27.54
CA LEU A 60 1.21 -42.11 -27.17
C LEU A 60 0.29 -43.26 -27.59
N LEU A 61 0.87 -44.28 -28.22
CA LEU A 61 0.22 -45.55 -28.50
C LEU A 61 0.39 -46.50 -27.31
N CYS A 62 -0.72 -47.07 -26.82
CA CYS A 62 -0.68 -48.02 -25.70
C CYS A 62 0.19 -49.25 -26.05
N GLY A 63 1.34 -49.39 -25.39
CA GLY A 63 2.26 -50.51 -25.56
C GLY A 63 1.95 -51.72 -24.67
N TRP A 64 0.84 -51.69 -23.94
CA TRP A 64 0.48 -52.74 -22.98
C TRP A 64 -0.17 -53.94 -23.68
N THR A 65 0.23 -55.13 -23.26
CA THR A 65 -0.44 -56.40 -23.56
C THR A 65 -0.93 -57.01 -22.25
N PRO A 66 -2.23 -57.32 -22.08
CA PRO A 66 -2.73 -57.90 -20.83
C PRO A 66 -2.07 -59.25 -20.55
N HIS A 67 -1.50 -59.44 -19.36
CA HIS A 67 -0.83 -60.69 -18.99
C HIS A 67 -1.78 -61.91 -18.92
N HIS A 68 -3.10 -61.69 -18.88
CA HIS A 68 -4.11 -62.75 -18.97
C HIS A 68 -4.53 -63.12 -20.41
N ALA A 69 -4.10 -62.39 -21.45
CA ALA A 69 -4.49 -62.68 -22.83
C ALA A 69 -3.73 -63.87 -23.48
N GLN A 70 -2.70 -64.41 -22.81
CA GLN A 70 -1.89 -65.53 -23.31
C GLN A 70 -2.05 -66.83 -22.51
N GLN A 71 -2.74 -66.81 -21.35
CA GLN A 71 -3.21 -68.02 -20.70
C GLN A 71 -4.65 -68.29 -21.15
N GLN A 72 -4.81 -69.05 -22.24
CA GLN A 72 -6.07 -69.77 -22.43
C GLN A 72 -6.23 -70.75 -21.27
N PRO A 73 -7.34 -70.74 -20.51
CA PRO A 73 -7.66 -71.83 -19.61
C PRO A 73 -8.08 -73.03 -20.46
N SER A 74 -7.13 -73.91 -20.74
CA SER A 74 -7.38 -75.18 -21.42
C SER A 74 -8.15 -76.12 -20.48
N ASN A 75 -9.49 -76.00 -20.51
CA ASN A 75 -10.49 -76.80 -19.82
C ASN A 75 -10.40 -76.84 -18.27
N ILE A 76 -11.49 -76.41 -17.62
CA ILE A 76 -12.38 -77.30 -16.84
C ILE A 76 -13.64 -76.51 -16.47
N ASN A 77 -14.80 -77.15 -16.58
CA ASN A 77 -16.08 -76.58 -16.15
C ASN A 77 -16.19 -76.65 -14.61
N SER A 78 -16.28 -75.51 -13.94
CA SER A 78 -16.78 -75.41 -12.56
C SER A 78 -17.37 -74.02 -12.31
N GLU A 79 -18.50 -73.98 -11.60
CA GLU A 79 -19.28 -72.76 -11.32
C GLU A 79 -18.49 -71.77 -10.43
N PRO A 80 -18.74 -70.44 -10.53
CA PRO A 80 -18.02 -69.43 -9.75
C PRO A 80 -18.53 -69.35 -8.30
N ALA A 81 -18.21 -70.36 -7.50
CA ALA A 81 -18.50 -70.38 -6.07
C ALA A 81 -17.33 -69.76 -5.27
N ASN A 82 -17.54 -68.55 -4.76
CA ASN A 82 -16.66 -67.82 -3.83
C ASN A 82 -15.23 -67.58 -4.33
N ALA A 83 -15.06 -66.55 -5.18
CA ALA A 83 -13.78 -65.86 -5.27
C ALA A 83 -13.36 -65.41 -3.86
N SER A 84 -12.25 -65.93 -3.37
CA SER A 84 -11.87 -65.77 -1.97
C SER A 84 -11.41 -64.33 -1.70
N ARG A 85 -11.54 -63.86 -0.46
CA ARG A 85 -10.96 -62.56 -0.05
C ARG A 85 -9.45 -62.49 -0.35
N GLN A 86 -8.79 -63.64 -0.42
CA GLN A 86 -7.38 -63.78 -0.73
C GLN A 86 -7.10 -63.47 -2.21
N GLU A 87 -7.84 -64.06 -3.15
CA GLU A 87 -7.72 -63.80 -4.59
C GLU A 87 -8.00 -62.33 -4.95
N ALA A 88 -8.96 -61.70 -4.27
CA ALA A 88 -9.25 -60.27 -4.46
C ALA A 88 -8.13 -59.35 -3.94
N VAL A 89 -7.37 -59.78 -2.93
CA VAL A 89 -6.17 -59.07 -2.45
C VAL A 89 -5.00 -59.31 -3.39
N GLU A 90 -4.79 -60.55 -3.85
CA GLU A 90 -3.72 -60.91 -4.80
C GLU A 90 -3.90 -60.22 -6.17
N LEU A 91 -5.14 -60.13 -6.69
CA LEU A 91 -5.46 -59.31 -7.87
C LEU A 91 -5.15 -57.83 -7.64
N LYS A 92 -5.54 -57.27 -6.49
CA LYS A 92 -5.27 -55.87 -6.14
C LYS A 92 -3.77 -55.58 -6.02
N ASP A 93 -3.01 -56.50 -5.43
CA ASP A 93 -1.56 -56.37 -5.27
C ASP A 93 -0.84 -56.54 -6.63
N ALA A 94 -1.32 -57.43 -7.50
CA ALA A 94 -0.84 -57.57 -8.88
C ALA A 94 -1.18 -56.34 -9.76
N GLU A 95 -2.37 -55.75 -9.62
CA GLU A 95 -2.76 -54.50 -10.26
C GLU A 95 -1.94 -53.32 -9.73
N MET A 96 -1.68 -53.26 -8.41
CA MET A 96 -0.81 -52.25 -7.79
C MET A 96 0.63 -52.37 -8.31
N GLN A 97 1.19 -53.58 -8.36
CA GLN A 97 2.53 -53.83 -8.90
C GLN A 97 2.59 -53.47 -10.40
N SER A 98 1.57 -53.82 -11.18
CA SER A 98 1.44 -53.45 -12.60
C SER A 98 1.33 -51.93 -12.80
N SER A 99 0.62 -51.23 -11.93
CA SER A 99 0.47 -49.76 -11.97
C SER A 99 1.75 -49.03 -11.56
N MET A 100 2.51 -49.59 -10.62
CA MET A 100 3.77 -49.00 -10.13
C MET A 100 4.96 -49.27 -11.07
N SER A 101 4.90 -50.36 -11.84
CA SER A 101 5.93 -50.77 -12.81
C SER A 101 5.88 -50.05 -14.16
N LEU A 102 4.80 -49.32 -14.47
CA LEU A 102 4.60 -48.60 -15.73
C LEU A 102 4.56 -47.07 -15.54
N VAL A 103 5.08 -46.32 -16.52
CA VAL A 103 5.19 -44.85 -16.46
C VAL A 103 5.02 -44.22 -17.86
N CYS A 104 4.06 -43.30 -18.03
CA CYS A 104 3.79 -42.68 -19.33
C CYS A 104 4.76 -41.56 -19.76
N VAL A 105 5.59 -41.01 -18.88
CA VAL A 105 6.54 -39.94 -19.24
C VAL A 105 7.86 -40.48 -19.84
N PRO A 106 8.61 -39.69 -20.64
CA PRO A 106 9.94 -40.07 -21.12
C PRO A 106 10.96 -40.18 -19.97
N LEU A 107 11.77 -41.24 -19.99
CA LEU A 107 12.74 -41.58 -18.94
C LEU A 107 14.17 -41.62 -19.48
N ASP A 108 14.51 -40.70 -20.39
CA ASP A 108 15.87 -40.50 -20.85
C ASP A 108 16.53 -39.36 -20.05
N ILE A 109 17.46 -39.73 -19.18
CA ILE A 109 18.21 -38.80 -18.32
C ILE A 109 19.33 -38.13 -19.11
N GLU A 110 19.98 -38.83 -20.05
CA GLU A 110 21.13 -38.32 -20.79
C GLU A 110 20.69 -37.28 -21.84
N ASP A 111 19.57 -37.50 -22.54
CA ASP A 111 18.92 -36.46 -23.36
C ASP A 111 18.54 -35.25 -22.49
N THR A 112 17.94 -35.49 -21.31
CA THR A 112 17.49 -34.40 -20.44
C THR A 112 18.68 -33.57 -19.89
N LEU A 113 19.78 -34.21 -19.50
CA LEU A 113 21.02 -33.56 -19.01
C LEU A 113 21.82 -32.88 -20.13
N SER A 114 22.05 -33.56 -21.26
CA SER A 114 22.75 -32.94 -22.40
C SER A 114 21.99 -31.72 -22.92
N CYS A 115 20.66 -31.76 -22.90
CA CYS A 115 19.81 -30.62 -23.21
C CYS A 115 19.86 -29.51 -22.15
N TYR A 116 20.02 -29.84 -20.87
CA TYR A 116 20.26 -28.87 -19.79
C TYR A 116 21.59 -28.16 -20.00
N HIS A 117 22.69 -28.90 -20.18
CA HIS A 117 24.02 -28.34 -20.44
C HIS A 117 24.03 -27.46 -21.69
N GLN A 118 23.47 -27.91 -22.81
CA GLN A 118 23.33 -27.11 -24.04
C GLN A 118 22.54 -25.81 -23.82
N ALA A 119 21.52 -25.83 -22.96
CA ALA A 119 20.74 -24.63 -22.64
C ALA A 119 21.47 -23.69 -21.67
N PHE A 120 22.31 -24.24 -20.78
CA PHE A 120 23.14 -23.50 -19.83
C PHE A 120 24.36 -22.86 -20.50
N GLU A 121 25.07 -23.56 -21.39
CA GLU A 121 26.19 -23.03 -22.18
C GLU A 121 25.79 -21.84 -23.07
N ARG A 122 24.56 -21.86 -23.61
CA ARG A 122 24.01 -20.76 -24.43
C ARG A 122 23.67 -19.51 -23.62
N ARG A 123 23.86 -19.50 -22.31
CA ARG A 123 23.53 -18.39 -21.41
C ARG A 123 24.69 -17.39 -21.32
N PRO A 124 24.48 -16.09 -21.61
CA PRO A 124 25.48 -15.05 -21.38
C PRO A 124 26.03 -15.05 -19.95
N ASP A 125 27.34 -14.88 -19.79
CA ASP A 125 28.02 -14.93 -18.49
C ASP A 125 27.51 -13.89 -17.50
N CYS A 126 27.14 -12.69 -17.97
CA CYS A 126 26.52 -11.66 -17.14
C CYS A 126 25.22 -12.13 -16.47
N LEU A 127 24.45 -13.00 -17.15
CA LEU A 127 23.23 -13.61 -16.59
C LEU A 127 23.53 -14.79 -15.67
N ARG A 128 24.64 -15.51 -15.86
CA ARG A 128 25.11 -16.59 -14.97
C ARG A 128 25.56 -16.00 -13.62
N VAL A 129 26.41 -14.96 -13.66
CA VAL A 129 26.92 -14.25 -12.48
C VAL A 129 25.76 -13.62 -11.67
N PHE A 130 24.81 -12.96 -12.34
CA PHE A 130 23.66 -12.36 -11.67
C PHE A 130 22.69 -13.41 -11.08
N GLN A 131 22.48 -14.56 -11.74
CA GLN A 131 21.71 -15.65 -11.13
C GLN A 131 22.38 -16.19 -9.87
N HIS A 132 23.71 -16.36 -9.88
CA HIS A 132 24.45 -16.82 -8.71
C HIS A 132 24.29 -15.85 -7.52
N SER A 133 24.42 -14.53 -7.73
CA SER A 133 24.22 -13.55 -6.65
C SER A 133 22.79 -13.58 -6.08
N ARG A 134 21.78 -13.81 -6.92
CA ARG A 134 20.40 -13.98 -6.48
C ARG A 134 20.18 -15.28 -5.70
N SER A 135 20.76 -16.39 -6.13
CA SER A 135 20.72 -17.66 -5.38
C SER A 135 21.34 -17.52 -3.99
N LEU A 136 22.44 -16.77 -3.85
CA LEU A 136 23.02 -16.44 -2.54
C LEU A 136 22.06 -15.59 -1.68
N LEU A 137 21.41 -14.57 -2.25
CA LEU A 137 20.41 -13.78 -1.53
C LEU A 137 19.21 -14.63 -1.07
N MET A 138 18.71 -15.53 -1.91
CA MET A 138 17.61 -16.43 -1.53
C MET A 138 18.01 -17.41 -0.41
N ARG A 139 19.24 -17.92 -0.42
CA ARG A 139 19.78 -18.74 0.70
C ARG A 139 19.94 -17.94 2.00
N LEU A 140 20.27 -16.65 1.91
CA LEU A 140 20.33 -15.75 3.07
C LEU A 140 18.93 -15.51 3.65
N LEU A 141 17.95 -15.20 2.80
CA LEU A 141 16.54 -14.99 3.21
C LEU A 141 15.87 -16.27 3.71
N ALA A 142 16.32 -17.45 3.29
CA ALA A 142 15.89 -18.72 3.85
C ALA A 142 16.34 -18.89 5.31
N ASN A 143 17.52 -18.37 5.68
CA ASN A 143 18.03 -18.43 7.05
C ASN A 143 17.23 -17.56 8.04
N THR A 144 16.54 -16.52 7.55
CA THR A 144 15.68 -15.67 8.38
C THR A 144 14.27 -16.23 8.58
N GLN A 145 13.95 -17.40 8.05
CA GLN A 145 12.63 -18.03 8.23
C GLN A 145 12.54 -18.81 9.55
N PRO A 146 11.42 -18.74 10.30
CA PRO A 146 11.28 -19.38 11.61
C PRO A 146 11.55 -20.88 11.63
N CYS A 147 11.24 -21.57 10.52
CA CYS A 147 11.42 -23.02 10.36
C CYS A 147 12.89 -23.46 10.34
N PHE A 148 13.82 -22.60 9.93
CA PHE A 148 15.27 -22.89 9.93
C PHE A 148 15.96 -22.34 11.18
N ALA A 149 15.51 -21.19 11.70
CA ALA A 149 16.02 -20.62 12.95
C ALA A 149 15.87 -21.60 14.14
N ALA A 150 14.74 -22.30 14.24
CA ALA A 150 14.51 -23.30 15.28
C ALA A 150 15.40 -24.55 15.16
N GLN A 151 15.76 -24.97 13.93
CA GLN A 151 16.62 -26.14 13.72
C GLN A 151 18.08 -25.87 14.07
N LEU A 152 18.55 -24.64 13.93
CA LEU A 152 19.92 -24.23 14.28
C LEU A 152 20.12 -23.96 15.79
N GLN A 153 19.05 -23.74 16.55
CA GLN A 153 19.11 -23.53 18.01
C GLN A 153 18.74 -24.79 18.83
N GLY A 154 18.32 -25.87 18.16
CA GLY A 154 17.81 -27.11 18.76
C GLY A 154 18.87 -28.13 19.20
N HIS A 155 19.88 -27.72 19.98
CA HIS A 155 20.84 -28.64 20.61
C HIS A 155 20.86 -28.49 22.14
N SER A 156 19.70 -28.72 22.78
CA SER A 156 19.67 -29.13 24.18
C SER A 156 20.03 -30.61 24.29
N GLU A 157 21.05 -30.94 25.07
CA GLU A 157 21.51 -32.31 25.29
C GLU A 157 20.38 -33.24 25.80
N ASN A 158 20.47 -34.52 25.42
CA ASN A 158 19.59 -35.64 25.81
C ASN A 158 18.28 -35.86 25.04
N GLN A 159 18.38 -36.15 23.73
CA GLN A 159 17.68 -37.31 23.17
C GLN A 159 18.45 -37.89 21.99
N VAL A 160 18.60 -39.22 21.96
CA VAL A 160 19.27 -39.94 20.89
C VAL A 160 18.23 -40.45 19.92
N ASP A 161 18.25 -39.98 18.68
CA ASP A 161 17.89 -40.81 17.53
C ASP A 161 18.54 -40.30 16.22
N PHE A 162 18.65 -41.20 15.24
CA PHE A 162 19.65 -41.11 14.17
C PHE A 162 19.24 -40.23 12.98
N ASN A 163 20.14 -39.33 12.54
CA ASN A 163 20.85 -39.51 11.25
C ASN A 163 22.01 -38.49 11.08
N PRO A 164 23.30 -38.90 11.05
CA PRO A 164 24.43 -37.99 10.84
C PRO A 164 24.68 -37.74 9.34
N ASN A 165 23.69 -37.17 8.65
CA ASN A 165 24.03 -36.41 7.45
C ASN A 165 24.78 -35.16 7.92
N VAL A 166 26.10 -35.18 7.81
CA VAL A 166 26.94 -33.99 7.93
C VAL A 166 26.40 -32.99 6.91
N MET A 167 25.62 -32.02 7.37
CA MET A 167 25.10 -30.95 6.51
C MET A 167 26.30 -30.29 5.84
N PRO A 168 26.46 -30.42 4.51
CA PRO A 168 27.64 -29.88 3.85
C PRO A 168 27.69 -28.37 4.10
N THR A 169 28.88 -27.84 4.41
CA THR A 169 29.07 -26.40 4.57
C THR A 169 28.53 -25.71 3.30
N PRO A 170 27.60 -24.74 3.42
CA PRO A 170 26.93 -24.21 2.26
C PRO A 170 27.95 -23.56 1.33
N SER A 171 28.12 -24.11 0.12
CA SER A 171 29.06 -23.55 -0.84
C SER A 171 28.63 -22.13 -1.22
N VAL A 172 29.47 -21.17 -0.85
CA VAL A 172 29.34 -19.75 -1.19
C VAL A 172 30.01 -19.45 -2.55
N GLN A 173 30.83 -20.37 -3.07
CA GLN A 173 31.44 -20.24 -4.39
C GLN A 173 30.42 -20.59 -5.51
N PRO A 174 30.61 -20.07 -6.74
CA PRO A 174 29.81 -20.51 -7.89
C PRO A 174 30.09 -21.99 -8.17
N CYS A 175 29.08 -22.85 -8.00
CA CYS A 175 29.16 -24.23 -8.49
C CYS A 175 29.26 -24.23 -10.02
N GLU A 176 30.10 -25.10 -10.57
CA GLU A 176 30.16 -25.34 -12.01
C GLU A 176 29.00 -26.25 -12.44
N LEU A 177 27.83 -25.63 -12.63
CA LEU A 177 26.57 -26.27 -13.04
C LEU A 177 26.64 -26.99 -14.42
N THR A 178 27.80 -26.99 -15.07
CA THR A 178 28.12 -27.68 -16.33
C THR A 178 28.50 -29.15 -16.15
N GLU A 179 28.88 -29.56 -14.93
CA GLU A 179 29.19 -30.96 -14.59
C GLU A 179 28.22 -31.53 -13.53
N GLU A 180 27.18 -30.78 -13.15
CA GLU A 180 26.22 -31.21 -12.13
C GLU A 180 25.23 -32.26 -12.65
N ASP A 181 25.41 -33.49 -12.17
CA ASP A 181 24.54 -34.62 -12.51
C ASP A 181 23.17 -34.62 -11.79
N TYR A 182 22.95 -33.81 -10.75
CA TYR A 182 21.71 -33.78 -9.92
C TYR A 182 21.31 -35.11 -9.24
N SER A 183 22.26 -36.02 -9.00
CA SER A 183 21.98 -37.31 -8.34
C SER A 183 21.62 -37.21 -6.86
N ASN A 184 22.08 -36.18 -6.14
CA ASN A 184 21.79 -35.97 -4.73
C ASN A 184 20.72 -34.88 -4.53
N LEU A 185 19.87 -35.04 -3.49
CA LEU A 185 18.89 -34.02 -3.11
C LEU A 185 19.57 -32.69 -2.73
N ASP A 186 20.77 -32.74 -2.16
CA ASP A 186 21.57 -31.57 -1.77
C ASP A 186 22.07 -30.75 -2.98
N ALA A 187 22.03 -31.31 -4.20
CA ALA A 187 22.28 -30.56 -5.44
C ALA A 187 21.02 -29.81 -5.95
N LEU A 188 19.83 -30.18 -5.46
CA LEU A 188 18.56 -29.52 -5.79
C LEU A 188 18.17 -28.45 -4.75
N TYR A 189 18.54 -28.67 -3.49
CA TYR A 189 18.24 -27.77 -2.37
C TYR A 189 19.48 -26.99 -1.95
N GLY A 190 19.44 -25.67 -2.13
CA GLY A 190 20.43 -24.78 -1.55
C GLY A 190 20.23 -24.63 -0.04
N LEU A 191 21.21 -25.07 0.75
CA LEU A 191 21.21 -24.84 2.20
C LEU A 191 21.21 -23.33 2.52
N PRO A 192 20.53 -22.91 3.61
CA PRO A 192 20.55 -21.52 4.06
C PRO A 192 21.97 -21.09 4.45
N ILE A 193 22.29 -19.81 4.24
CA ILE A 193 23.59 -19.22 4.63
C ILE A 193 23.41 -18.29 5.83
N SER A 194 24.36 -18.36 6.77
CA SER A 194 24.41 -17.44 7.92
C SER A 194 24.51 -15.98 7.48
N ALA A 195 24.04 -15.07 8.35
CA ALA A 195 24.20 -13.62 8.20
C ALA A 195 25.68 -13.21 8.04
N ASP A 196 26.62 -13.99 8.55
CA ASP A 196 28.07 -13.77 8.42
C ASP A 196 28.55 -13.73 6.96
N HIS A 197 27.81 -14.33 6.03
CA HIS A 197 28.14 -14.33 4.60
C HIS A 197 27.60 -13.11 3.82
N LEU A 198 26.92 -12.17 4.50
CA LEU A 198 26.40 -10.93 3.90
C LEU A 198 27.45 -10.09 3.12
N PRO A 199 28.73 -9.99 3.55
CA PRO A 199 29.77 -9.33 2.76
C PRO A 199 30.03 -10.03 1.41
N THR A 200 29.93 -11.36 1.37
CA THR A 200 30.13 -12.14 0.14
C THR A 200 28.95 -12.00 -0.82
N VAL A 201 27.72 -11.96 -0.31
CA VAL A 201 26.53 -11.61 -1.12
C VAL A 201 26.70 -10.21 -1.72
N THR A 202 27.13 -9.24 -0.91
CA THR A 202 27.41 -7.86 -1.34
C THR A 202 28.50 -7.79 -2.41
N ALA A 203 29.58 -8.57 -2.28
CA ALA A 203 30.64 -8.67 -3.30
C ALA A 203 30.13 -9.30 -4.61
N ALA A 204 29.27 -10.32 -4.54
CA ALA A 204 28.67 -10.98 -5.70
C ALA A 204 27.74 -10.04 -6.48
N TYR A 205 26.87 -9.27 -5.80
CA TYR A 205 26.06 -8.25 -6.46
C TYR A 205 26.91 -7.11 -7.03
N SER A 206 27.94 -6.65 -6.31
CA SER A 206 28.86 -5.61 -6.79
C SER A 206 29.56 -6.00 -8.08
N SER A 207 29.91 -7.27 -8.20
CA SER A 207 30.49 -7.85 -9.43
C SER A 207 29.44 -7.97 -10.53
N SER A 208 28.25 -8.48 -10.22
CA SER A 208 27.12 -8.62 -11.15
C SER A 208 26.75 -7.28 -11.80
N ILE A 209 26.63 -6.20 -11.00
CA ILE A 209 26.29 -4.87 -11.50
C ILE A 209 27.33 -4.36 -12.51
N LYS A 210 28.63 -4.57 -12.26
CA LYS A 210 29.70 -4.21 -13.20
C LYS A 210 29.60 -4.99 -14.52
N TYR A 211 29.35 -6.30 -14.46
CA TYR A 211 29.16 -7.14 -15.65
C TYR A 211 27.90 -6.75 -16.44
N LEU A 212 26.79 -6.46 -15.76
CA LEU A 212 25.54 -6.02 -16.41
C LEU A 212 25.70 -4.64 -17.07
N GLN A 213 26.44 -3.71 -16.44
CA GLN A 213 26.80 -2.41 -17.02
C GLN A 213 27.66 -2.57 -18.28
N ALA A 214 28.68 -3.43 -18.24
CA ALA A 214 29.57 -3.69 -19.38
C ALA A 214 28.86 -4.35 -20.58
N ASN A 215 27.73 -5.02 -20.35
CA ASN A 215 26.91 -5.70 -21.38
C ASN A 215 25.63 -4.94 -21.75
N SER A 216 25.49 -3.67 -21.31
CA SER A 216 24.30 -2.81 -21.56
C SER A 216 22.95 -3.45 -21.16
N GLN A 217 22.95 -4.31 -20.14
CA GLN A 217 21.75 -5.01 -19.64
C GLN A 217 21.02 -4.16 -18.58
N ASP A 218 20.55 -2.99 -18.98
CA ASP A 218 20.10 -1.95 -18.04
C ASP A 218 18.88 -2.35 -17.22
N SER A 219 17.91 -3.09 -17.78
CA SER A 219 16.75 -3.61 -17.05
C SER A 219 17.12 -4.51 -15.87
N LEU A 220 18.14 -5.36 -16.05
CA LEU A 220 18.68 -6.25 -15.02
C LEU A 220 19.63 -5.49 -14.07
N ARG A 221 20.34 -4.46 -14.57
CA ARG A 221 21.16 -3.57 -13.75
C ARG A 221 20.32 -2.82 -12.72
N ILE A 222 19.13 -2.32 -13.11
CA ILE A 222 18.16 -1.68 -12.19
C ILE A 222 17.75 -2.67 -11.10
N GLN A 223 17.40 -3.91 -11.46
CA GLN A 223 17.05 -4.94 -10.49
C GLN A 223 18.21 -5.23 -9.53
N ALA A 224 19.42 -5.46 -10.04
CA ALA A 224 20.59 -5.76 -9.23
C ALA A 224 20.93 -4.61 -8.26
N LEU A 225 20.76 -3.35 -8.68
CA LEU A 225 20.93 -2.17 -7.83
C LEU A 225 19.82 -2.01 -6.78
N HIS A 226 18.57 -2.35 -7.13
CA HIS A 226 17.45 -2.37 -6.18
C HIS A 226 17.66 -3.43 -5.08
N GLU A 227 17.98 -4.66 -5.47
CA GLU A 227 18.29 -5.77 -4.57
C GLU A 227 19.53 -5.46 -3.70
N MET A 228 20.58 -4.86 -4.29
CA MET A 228 21.75 -4.36 -3.54
C MET A 228 21.38 -3.30 -2.48
N GLY A 229 20.55 -2.32 -2.83
CA GLY A 229 20.15 -1.30 -1.85
C GLY A 229 19.33 -1.89 -0.70
N ASN A 230 18.52 -2.93 -0.96
CA ASN A 230 17.82 -3.67 0.09
C ASN A 230 18.81 -4.40 1.02
N ILE A 231 19.85 -5.03 0.46
CA ILE A 231 20.94 -5.68 1.21
C ILE A 231 21.68 -4.67 2.10
N HIS A 232 22.03 -3.49 1.57
CA HIS A 232 22.69 -2.44 2.35
C HIS A 232 21.80 -1.87 3.45
N PHE A 233 20.50 -1.70 3.19
CA PHE A 233 19.54 -1.24 4.18
C PHE A 233 19.38 -2.26 5.33
N TYR A 234 19.27 -3.56 5.01
CA TYR A 234 19.25 -4.64 5.98
C TYR A 234 20.53 -4.67 6.85
N ASN A 235 21.68 -4.35 6.27
CA ASN A 235 22.95 -4.21 6.98
C ASN A 235 23.10 -2.88 7.78
N GLY A 236 22.03 -2.08 7.93
CA GLY A 236 22.07 -0.76 8.58
C GLY A 236 22.87 0.33 7.83
N ASN A 237 23.42 0.05 6.64
CA ASN A 237 24.20 1.02 5.88
C ASN A 237 23.29 1.88 4.98
N ILE A 238 22.58 2.80 5.63
CA ILE A 238 21.62 3.74 5.02
C ILE A 238 22.26 4.52 3.85
N ARG A 239 23.52 4.96 3.99
CA ARG A 239 24.23 5.71 2.95
C ARG A 239 24.50 4.88 1.69
N ALA A 240 24.93 3.62 1.84
CA ALA A 240 25.14 2.72 0.71
C ALA A 240 23.82 2.26 0.07
N ALA A 241 22.75 2.11 0.86
CA ALA A 241 21.40 1.84 0.37
C ALA A 241 20.89 2.99 -0.51
N HIS A 242 20.97 4.24 -0.01
CA HIS A 242 20.61 5.46 -0.75
C HIS A 242 21.37 5.59 -2.07
N LEU A 243 22.69 5.41 -2.05
CA LEU A 243 23.52 5.45 -3.26
C LEU A 243 23.13 4.37 -4.28
N SER A 244 22.77 3.17 -3.82
CA SER A 244 22.39 2.05 -4.69
C SER A 244 21.02 2.26 -5.33
N TRP A 245 20.02 2.69 -4.55
CA TRP A 245 18.70 3.02 -5.06
C TRP A 245 18.72 4.26 -5.96
N SER A 246 19.51 5.29 -5.65
CA SER A 246 19.64 6.48 -6.51
C SER A 246 20.26 6.13 -7.86
N LYS A 247 21.30 5.29 -7.88
CA LYS A 247 21.86 4.73 -9.13
C LYS A 247 20.86 3.87 -9.91
N ALA A 248 19.96 3.17 -9.22
CA ALA A 248 18.89 2.41 -9.86
C ALA A 248 17.87 3.34 -10.53
N VAL A 249 17.51 4.48 -9.89
CA VAL A 249 16.65 5.53 -10.47
C VAL A 249 17.31 6.17 -11.70
N ASP A 250 18.55 6.61 -11.60
CA ASP A 250 19.30 7.18 -12.73
C ASP A 250 19.39 6.21 -13.92
N CYS A 251 19.58 4.92 -13.63
CA CYS A 251 19.59 3.85 -14.63
C CYS A 251 18.21 3.62 -15.27
N ALA A 252 17.13 3.69 -14.48
CA ALA A 252 15.76 3.50 -14.96
C ALA A 252 15.27 4.68 -15.80
N LEU A 253 15.69 5.91 -15.46
CA LEU A 253 15.37 7.13 -16.20
C LEU A 253 16.38 7.47 -17.31
N GLN A 254 17.43 6.65 -17.49
CA GLN A 254 18.51 6.86 -18.45
C GLN A 254 19.13 8.27 -18.36
N SER A 255 19.27 8.78 -17.14
CA SER A 255 19.79 10.13 -16.87
C SER A 255 20.56 10.12 -15.55
N SER A 256 21.85 10.48 -15.59
CA SER A 256 22.66 10.68 -14.39
C SER A 256 22.15 11.88 -13.58
N GLY A 257 22.02 11.75 -12.25
CA GLY A 257 21.52 12.80 -11.37
C GLY A 257 20.06 13.17 -11.65
N ALA A 258 19.21 12.21 -12.01
CA ALA A 258 17.83 12.51 -12.42
C ALA A 258 17.03 13.25 -11.32
N VAL A 259 17.22 12.86 -10.06
CA VAL A 259 16.57 13.50 -8.90
C VAL A 259 17.08 14.92 -8.63
N GLU A 260 18.32 15.21 -8.98
CA GLU A 260 18.91 16.55 -8.85
C GLU A 260 18.37 17.51 -9.92
N LYS A 261 18.10 17.00 -11.13
CA LYS A 261 17.50 17.72 -12.26
C LYS A 261 15.98 17.93 -12.15
N TRP A 262 15.35 17.44 -11.10
CA TRP A 262 13.92 17.66 -10.85
C TRP A 262 13.68 19.11 -10.43
N ASP A 263 12.94 19.85 -11.26
CA ASP A 263 12.66 21.29 -11.10
C ASP A 263 11.44 21.59 -10.21
N GLY A 264 10.69 20.56 -9.78
CA GLY A 264 9.44 20.69 -9.04
C GLY A 264 8.24 20.13 -9.80
N LEU A 265 8.26 20.20 -11.14
CA LEU A 265 7.17 19.80 -12.04
C LEU A 265 7.60 18.73 -13.05
N SER A 266 8.87 18.73 -13.43
CA SER A 266 9.43 17.95 -14.54
C SER A 266 10.90 17.58 -14.35
N PHE A 267 11.39 16.68 -15.20
CA PHE A 267 12.81 16.37 -15.30
C PHE A 267 13.46 17.26 -16.36
N GLY A 268 13.96 18.44 -15.95
CA GLY A 268 14.67 19.36 -16.84
C GLY A 268 13.85 19.87 -18.03
N GLY A 269 12.56 20.14 -17.82
CA GLY A 269 11.61 20.60 -18.84
C GLY A 269 10.89 19.48 -19.61
N CYS A 270 11.22 18.21 -19.41
CA CYS A 270 10.59 17.09 -20.14
C CYS A 270 9.13 16.88 -19.75
N SER A 271 8.24 16.82 -20.74
CA SER A 271 6.85 16.42 -20.55
C SER A 271 6.73 14.95 -20.08
N LEU A 272 5.61 14.60 -19.44
CA LEU A 272 5.28 13.21 -19.04
C LEU A 272 5.47 12.21 -20.20
N GLN A 273 5.14 12.61 -21.44
CA GLN A 273 5.29 11.77 -22.62
C GLN A 273 6.75 11.60 -23.06
N GLU A 274 7.62 12.58 -22.83
CA GLU A 274 9.05 12.50 -23.13
C GLU A 274 9.77 11.64 -22.09
N THR A 275 9.46 11.84 -20.80
CA THR A 275 9.92 10.97 -19.70
C THR A 275 9.53 9.51 -19.97
N LEU A 276 8.29 9.26 -20.40
CA LEU A 276 7.82 7.93 -20.80
C LEU A 276 8.54 7.36 -22.03
N LYS A 277 8.82 8.17 -23.06
CA LYS A 277 9.58 7.75 -24.25
C LYS A 277 11.03 7.38 -23.92
N GLN A 278 11.64 8.08 -22.96
CA GLN A 278 13.02 7.84 -22.52
C GLN A 278 13.12 6.60 -21.61
N ALA A 279 12.37 6.57 -20.51
CA ALA A 279 12.45 5.50 -19.51
C ALA A 279 11.68 4.23 -19.89
N GLY A 280 10.59 4.37 -20.65
CA GLY A 280 9.62 3.32 -20.91
C GLY A 280 8.77 2.97 -19.67
N ILE A 281 7.66 2.26 -19.90
CA ILE A 281 6.65 1.89 -18.89
C ILE A 281 7.30 1.29 -17.62
N TRP A 282 8.16 0.27 -17.80
CA TRP A 282 8.81 -0.40 -16.67
C TRP A 282 9.94 0.45 -16.06
N GLY A 283 10.60 1.34 -16.80
CA GLY A 283 11.58 2.27 -16.24
C GLY A 283 10.90 3.29 -15.31
N CYS A 284 9.80 3.88 -15.76
CA CYS A 284 8.94 4.73 -14.93
C CYS A 284 8.45 3.99 -13.67
N LEU A 285 7.91 2.77 -13.83
CA LEU A 285 7.38 1.98 -12.72
C LEU A 285 8.45 1.55 -11.70
N GLN A 286 9.64 1.14 -12.15
CA GLN A 286 10.77 0.82 -11.28
C GLN A 286 11.30 2.07 -10.57
N ALA A 287 11.47 3.17 -11.29
CA ALA A 287 11.95 4.43 -10.73
C ALA A 287 10.96 5.00 -9.69
N ALA A 288 9.65 4.95 -9.96
CA ALA A 288 8.62 5.41 -9.03
C ALA A 288 8.63 4.65 -7.70
N ALA A 289 8.74 3.32 -7.75
CA ALA A 289 8.87 2.50 -6.55
C ALA A 289 10.19 2.78 -5.80
N LEU A 290 11.30 2.96 -6.51
CA LEU A 290 12.60 3.27 -5.90
C LEU A 290 12.63 4.65 -5.22
N THR A 291 12.09 5.71 -5.84
CA THR A 291 12.04 7.04 -5.22
C THR A 291 11.10 7.07 -4.00
N ALA A 292 9.97 6.36 -4.07
CA ALA A 292 9.10 6.14 -2.91
C ALA A 292 9.83 5.41 -1.76
N LYS A 293 10.61 4.36 -2.04
CA LYS A 293 11.41 3.68 -1.00
C LYS A 293 12.50 4.56 -0.39
N ILE A 294 13.13 5.43 -1.17
CA ILE A 294 14.08 6.42 -0.64
C ILE A 294 13.36 7.39 0.31
N ALA A 295 12.21 7.91 -0.09
CA ALA A 295 11.37 8.76 0.77
C ALA A 295 10.89 8.03 2.04
N GLN A 296 10.50 6.75 1.93
CA GLN A 296 9.95 5.97 3.04
C GLN A 296 11.02 5.59 4.07
N HIS A 297 12.21 5.18 3.63
CA HIS A 297 13.20 4.52 4.50
C HIS A 297 14.51 5.28 4.72
N ILE A 298 14.82 6.30 3.90
CA ILE A 298 16.08 7.07 4.00
C ILE A 298 15.81 8.51 4.50
N LEU A 299 14.82 9.18 3.91
CA LEU A 299 14.57 10.61 4.12
C LEU A 299 13.58 10.90 5.26
N THR A 300 13.57 10.06 6.30
CA THR A 300 12.55 10.12 7.36
C THR A 300 12.60 11.40 8.21
N SER A 301 13.72 12.11 8.25
CA SER A 301 13.97 13.29 9.09
C SER A 301 13.71 14.65 8.42
N ASP A 302 13.55 14.70 7.09
CA ASP A 302 13.42 15.94 6.31
C ASP A 302 12.13 15.89 5.47
N ILE A 303 11.12 16.65 5.88
CA ILE A 303 9.80 16.65 5.24
C ILE A 303 9.87 17.20 3.82
N CYS A 304 10.74 18.19 3.56
CA CYS A 304 10.91 18.79 2.25
C CYS A 304 11.51 17.79 1.25
N GLN A 305 12.63 17.14 1.60
CA GLN A 305 13.25 16.12 0.75
C GLN A 305 12.36 14.89 0.58
N ARG A 306 11.70 14.43 1.65
CA ARG A 306 10.74 13.31 1.58
C ARG A 306 9.59 13.62 0.62
N THR A 307 9.05 14.84 0.68
CA THR A 307 8.00 15.30 -0.23
C THR A 307 8.49 15.44 -1.66
N LYS A 308 9.70 15.98 -1.91
CA LYS A 308 10.31 16.02 -3.25
C LYS A 308 10.36 14.63 -3.90
N TYR A 309 10.81 13.61 -3.17
CA TYR A 309 10.90 12.24 -3.70
C TYR A 309 9.50 11.60 -3.90
N CYS A 310 8.52 11.91 -3.06
CA CYS A 310 7.12 11.50 -3.26
C CYS A 310 6.49 12.16 -4.51
N LEU A 311 6.74 13.45 -4.76
CA LEU A 311 6.28 14.15 -5.97
C LEU A 311 6.91 13.58 -7.25
N ILE A 312 8.21 13.26 -7.20
CA ILE A 312 8.90 12.55 -8.29
C ILE A 312 8.26 11.18 -8.52
N SER A 313 8.00 10.42 -7.45
CA SER A 313 7.33 9.12 -7.55
C SER A 313 5.95 9.25 -8.21
N ALA A 314 5.18 10.26 -7.80
CA ALA A 314 3.85 10.52 -8.35
C ALA A 314 3.88 10.91 -9.84
N HIS A 315 4.82 11.76 -10.27
CA HIS A 315 5.02 12.08 -11.69
C HIS A 315 5.34 10.81 -12.51
N LEU A 316 6.19 9.92 -11.99
CA LEU A 316 6.59 8.68 -12.66
C LEU A 316 5.47 7.64 -12.71
N PHE A 317 4.63 7.53 -11.68
CA PHE A 317 3.39 6.77 -11.75
C PHE A 317 2.39 7.39 -12.73
N LYS A 318 2.27 8.73 -12.79
CA LYS A 318 1.38 9.43 -13.72
C LYS A 318 1.77 9.21 -15.19
N CYS A 319 3.06 9.02 -15.49
CA CYS A 319 3.53 8.60 -16.82
C CYS A 319 2.86 7.30 -17.34
N LEU A 320 2.43 6.39 -16.44
CA LEU A 320 1.72 5.16 -16.82
C LEU A 320 0.33 5.46 -17.40
N LEU A 321 -0.34 6.49 -16.89
CA LEU A 321 -1.67 6.91 -17.37
C LEU A 321 -1.57 7.51 -18.77
N CYS A 322 -0.47 8.20 -19.09
CA CYS A 322 -0.17 8.72 -20.43
C CYS A 322 0.01 7.64 -21.51
N CYS A 323 0.04 6.35 -21.15
CA CYS A 323 0.14 5.25 -22.09
C CYS A 323 -1.20 4.90 -22.77
N SER A 324 -2.34 5.41 -22.27
CA SER A 324 -3.66 5.17 -22.85
C SER A 324 -4.41 6.47 -23.13
N LEU A 325 -5.10 6.53 -24.28
CA LEU A 325 -6.00 7.63 -24.64
C LEU A 325 -7.30 7.64 -23.82
N THR A 326 -7.61 6.56 -23.09
CA THR A 326 -8.81 6.46 -22.24
C THR A 326 -8.67 7.14 -20.87
N GLN A 327 -7.47 7.64 -20.55
CA GLN A 327 -7.13 8.20 -19.26
C GLN A 327 -7.23 9.74 -19.27
N PRO A 328 -7.91 10.35 -18.27
CA PRO A 328 -7.93 11.81 -18.11
C PRO A 328 -6.53 12.43 -18.06
N GLN A 329 -6.40 13.65 -18.61
CA GLN A 329 -5.15 14.42 -18.55
C GLN A 329 -5.10 15.40 -17.37
N ASP A 330 -6.27 15.86 -16.92
CA ASP A 330 -6.45 16.69 -15.72
C ASP A 330 -6.62 15.80 -14.49
N ASP A 331 -5.93 16.15 -13.41
CA ASP A 331 -5.92 15.40 -12.16
C ASP A 331 -7.27 15.48 -11.42
N LEU A 332 -8.02 16.57 -11.59
CA LEU A 332 -9.37 16.72 -11.01
C LEU A 332 -10.36 15.65 -11.50
N LEU A 333 -10.22 15.21 -12.75
CA LEU A 333 -11.14 14.24 -13.34
C LEU A 333 -11.05 12.86 -12.65
N TYR A 334 -9.93 12.57 -11.98
CA TYR A 334 -9.77 11.38 -11.14
C TYR A 334 -10.58 11.41 -9.82
N ALA A 335 -11.24 12.54 -9.50
CA ALA A 335 -12.23 12.60 -8.43
C ALA A 335 -13.42 11.65 -8.71
N SER A 336 -13.97 11.69 -9.93
CA SER A 336 -15.10 10.84 -10.34
C SER A 336 -14.72 9.64 -11.20
N TYR A 337 -13.56 9.66 -11.86
CA TYR A 337 -13.08 8.59 -12.73
C TYR A 337 -12.53 7.40 -11.93
N SER A 338 -12.71 6.19 -12.47
CA SER A 338 -12.13 4.95 -11.97
C SER A 338 -11.54 4.16 -13.14
N ILE A 339 -10.31 3.69 -12.98
CA ILE A 339 -9.66 2.81 -13.96
C ILE A 339 -10.40 1.46 -13.95
N GLY A 340 -10.78 0.97 -15.13
CA GLY A 340 -11.49 -0.31 -15.29
C GLY A 340 -10.59 -1.53 -15.11
N ASP A 341 -11.01 -2.66 -15.68
CA ASP A 341 -10.34 -3.96 -15.51
C ASP A 341 -8.88 -4.00 -16.02
N GLU A 342 -8.56 -3.21 -17.06
CA GLU A 342 -7.22 -3.11 -17.63
C GLU A 342 -6.72 -1.66 -17.61
N LEU A 343 -5.62 -1.39 -16.89
CA LEU A 343 -4.90 -0.11 -16.93
C LEU A 343 -4.32 0.17 -18.33
N LEU A 344 -3.74 -0.87 -18.94
CA LEU A 344 -3.11 -0.86 -20.25
C LEU A 344 -3.68 -2.03 -21.07
N PRO A 345 -4.43 -1.79 -22.16
CA PRO A 345 -5.07 -2.85 -22.93
C PRO A 345 -4.11 -3.95 -23.37
N GLY A 346 -4.34 -5.18 -22.91
CA GLY A 346 -3.53 -6.36 -23.24
C GLY A 346 -2.12 -6.41 -22.63
N VAL A 347 -1.77 -5.57 -21.64
CA VAL A 347 -0.44 -5.56 -21.01
C VAL A 347 -0.51 -5.85 -19.52
N ASP A 348 -0.13 -7.07 -19.11
CA ASP A 348 0.12 -7.40 -17.71
C ASP A 348 1.51 -6.88 -17.27
N LEU A 349 1.50 -5.81 -16.49
CA LEU A 349 2.68 -5.17 -15.90
C LEU A 349 3.51 -6.09 -15.01
N PHE A 350 2.88 -7.07 -14.35
CA PHE A 350 3.47 -7.91 -13.29
C PHE A 350 3.71 -9.36 -13.73
N SER A 351 3.44 -9.67 -15.01
CA SER A 351 3.68 -10.96 -15.69
C SER A 351 5.07 -11.56 -15.48
N GLU A 352 6.10 -10.72 -15.31
CA GLU A 352 7.46 -11.13 -14.90
C GLU A 352 7.75 -10.63 -13.46
N PRO A 353 7.52 -11.44 -12.41
CA PRO A 353 7.64 -10.99 -11.01
C PRO A 353 9.04 -10.50 -10.61
N HIS A 354 10.07 -10.90 -11.36
CA HIS A 354 11.43 -10.43 -11.16
C HIS A 354 11.64 -9.03 -11.74
N ARG A 355 10.91 -8.63 -12.79
CA ARG A 355 11.07 -7.31 -13.42
C ARG A 355 10.52 -6.21 -12.52
N VAL A 356 9.33 -6.42 -11.95
CA VAL A 356 8.70 -5.52 -10.96
C VAL A 356 7.98 -6.36 -9.92
N HIS A 357 8.30 -6.14 -8.64
CA HIS A 357 7.61 -6.79 -7.53
C HIS A 357 6.31 -6.04 -7.21
N LEU A 358 5.16 -6.69 -7.45
CA LEU A 358 3.82 -6.16 -7.17
C LEU A 358 3.68 -5.67 -5.73
N ALA A 359 4.07 -6.49 -4.74
CA ALA A 359 4.00 -6.11 -3.33
C ALA A 359 4.75 -4.81 -3.02
N THR A 360 5.99 -4.67 -3.50
CA THR A 360 6.78 -3.44 -3.33
C THR A 360 6.15 -2.24 -4.03
N THR A 361 5.58 -2.43 -5.22
CA THR A 361 4.89 -1.37 -5.95
C THR A 361 3.67 -0.88 -5.18
N VAL A 362 2.87 -1.80 -4.63
CA VAL A 362 1.66 -1.50 -3.85
C VAL A 362 2.02 -0.81 -2.53
N THR A 363 3.03 -1.29 -1.78
CA THR A 363 3.44 -0.63 -0.53
C THR A 363 4.02 0.76 -0.77
N SER A 364 4.87 0.91 -1.80
CA SER A 364 5.43 2.21 -2.18
C SER A 364 4.35 3.20 -2.62
N LEU A 365 3.36 2.77 -3.39
CA LEU A 365 2.26 3.61 -3.83
C LEU A 365 1.31 3.95 -2.67
N ASN A 366 1.03 3.00 -1.76
CA ASN A 366 0.27 3.25 -0.53
C ASN A 366 0.93 4.34 0.33
N PHE A 367 2.25 4.25 0.51
CA PHE A 367 3.05 5.25 1.23
C PHE A 367 2.97 6.62 0.54
N VAL A 368 3.18 6.70 -0.79
CA VAL A 368 3.08 7.96 -1.54
C VAL A 368 1.69 8.59 -1.41
N CYS A 369 0.61 7.80 -1.51
CA CYS A 369 -0.76 8.30 -1.33
C CYS A 369 -0.97 8.92 0.06
N HIS A 370 -0.57 8.23 1.14
CA HIS A 370 -0.70 8.75 2.50
C HIS A 370 0.20 9.97 2.75
N TRP A 371 1.40 10.02 2.16
CA TRP A 371 2.31 11.14 2.29
C TRP A 371 1.80 12.40 1.58
N LEU A 372 1.33 12.27 0.34
CA LEU A 372 0.74 13.38 -0.42
C LEU A 372 -0.52 13.92 0.25
N PHE A 373 -1.38 13.06 0.80
CA PHE A 373 -2.53 13.50 1.60
C PHE A 373 -2.10 14.31 2.83
N THR A 374 -1.13 13.78 3.57
CA THR A 374 -0.58 14.38 4.80
C THR A 374 0.12 15.73 4.56
N THR A 375 0.59 15.99 3.35
CA THR A 375 1.35 17.19 2.97
C THR A 375 0.56 18.17 2.09
N GLY A 376 -0.77 18.01 1.97
CA GLY A 376 -1.66 18.95 1.27
C GLY A 376 -1.74 18.78 -0.26
N TYR A 377 -1.03 17.83 -0.86
CA TYR A 377 -0.98 17.61 -2.31
C TYR A 377 -2.18 16.78 -2.82
N TRP A 378 -3.40 17.15 -2.42
CA TRP A 378 -4.63 16.40 -2.70
C TRP A 378 -4.96 16.29 -4.19
N MET A 379 -4.56 17.27 -4.99
CA MET A 379 -4.71 17.26 -6.46
C MET A 379 -3.86 16.15 -7.09
N THR A 380 -2.55 16.18 -6.83
CA THR A 380 -1.57 15.17 -7.28
C THR A 380 -1.87 13.77 -6.76
N LEU A 381 -2.60 13.66 -5.65
CA LEU A 381 -3.04 12.41 -5.04
C LEU A 381 -4.15 11.70 -5.82
N LEU A 382 -5.07 12.40 -6.51
CA LEU A 382 -6.22 11.76 -7.16
C LEU A 382 -5.83 10.69 -8.22
N PRO A 383 -4.89 10.95 -9.15
CA PRO A 383 -4.44 9.92 -10.10
C PRO A 383 -3.68 8.79 -9.40
N MET A 384 -2.95 9.08 -8.32
CA MET A 384 -2.21 8.07 -7.54
C MET A 384 -3.17 7.11 -6.85
N LEU A 385 -4.24 7.62 -6.25
CA LEU A 385 -5.33 6.82 -5.69
C LEU A 385 -6.02 5.98 -6.76
N ALA A 386 -6.22 6.51 -7.98
CA ALA A 386 -6.82 5.74 -9.07
C ALA A 386 -5.95 4.55 -9.49
N ILE A 387 -4.63 4.74 -9.63
CA ILE A 387 -3.67 3.64 -9.90
C ILE A 387 -3.64 2.66 -8.72
N TYR A 388 -3.61 3.16 -7.48
CA TYR A 388 -3.57 2.35 -6.27
C TYR A 388 -4.80 1.44 -6.16
N LEU A 389 -6.00 2.02 -6.26
CA LEU A 389 -7.28 1.31 -6.22
C LEU A 389 -7.40 0.28 -7.34
N HIS A 390 -6.87 0.56 -8.53
CA HIS A 390 -6.78 -0.44 -9.60
C HIS A 390 -5.85 -1.60 -9.20
N PHE A 391 -4.62 -1.34 -8.77
CA PHE A 391 -3.68 -2.41 -8.36
C PHE A 391 -4.22 -3.24 -7.19
N VAL A 392 -4.76 -2.63 -6.13
CA VAL A 392 -5.26 -3.42 -4.98
C VAL A 392 -6.60 -4.10 -5.27
N GLY A 393 -7.49 -3.47 -6.04
CA GLY A 393 -8.84 -3.98 -6.34
C GLY A 393 -8.87 -5.03 -7.46
N THR A 394 -8.25 -4.76 -8.60
CA THR A 394 -8.32 -5.65 -9.78
C THR A 394 -7.20 -6.68 -9.81
N VAL A 395 -5.96 -6.26 -9.53
CA VAL A 395 -4.75 -7.11 -9.64
C VAL A 395 -4.54 -7.96 -8.37
N CYS A 396 -4.46 -7.32 -7.20
CA CYS A 396 -4.27 -8.04 -5.93
C CYS A 396 -5.57 -8.68 -5.39
N ARG A 397 -6.72 -8.04 -5.65
CA ARG A 397 -8.02 -8.35 -5.03
C ARG A 397 -8.00 -8.30 -3.50
N ASP A 398 -7.22 -7.36 -2.97
CA ASP A 398 -7.10 -7.09 -1.54
C ASP A 398 -8.20 -6.10 -1.11
N VAL A 399 -9.26 -6.66 -0.52
CA VAL A 399 -10.42 -5.90 -0.05
C VAL A 399 -10.03 -4.87 1.02
N GLU A 400 -9.14 -5.22 1.93
CA GLU A 400 -8.81 -4.35 3.06
C GLU A 400 -8.06 -3.10 2.58
N ARG A 401 -7.09 -3.30 1.68
CA ARG A 401 -6.33 -2.22 1.04
C ARG A 401 -7.17 -1.38 0.09
N PHE A 402 -8.12 -1.99 -0.62
CA PHE A 402 -9.07 -1.27 -1.46
C PHE A 402 -9.99 -0.36 -0.63
N VAL A 403 -10.51 -0.87 0.49
CA VAL A 403 -11.34 -0.10 1.43
C VAL A 403 -10.54 1.03 2.08
N GLU A 404 -9.30 0.80 2.51
CA GLU A 404 -8.43 1.87 3.04
C GLU A 404 -8.14 2.95 1.98
N GLY A 405 -7.86 2.56 0.74
CA GLY A 405 -7.71 3.51 -0.38
C GLY A 405 -8.97 4.31 -0.69
N LYS A 406 -10.17 3.71 -0.57
CA LYS A 406 -11.46 4.39 -0.73
C LYS A 406 -11.74 5.37 0.42
N ILE A 407 -11.40 5.00 1.66
CA ILE A 407 -11.46 5.90 2.82
C ILE A 407 -10.53 7.11 2.59
N LEU A 408 -9.28 6.88 2.17
CA LEU A 408 -8.33 7.95 1.84
C LEU A 408 -8.84 8.85 0.68
N LYS A 409 -9.54 8.28 -0.31
CA LYS A 409 -10.20 9.06 -1.36
C LYS A 409 -11.32 9.95 -0.82
N ILE A 410 -12.15 9.46 0.10
CA ILE A 410 -13.20 10.27 0.76
C ILE A 410 -12.58 11.45 1.53
N HIS A 411 -11.48 11.22 2.27
CA HIS A 411 -10.75 12.29 2.93
C HIS A 411 -10.22 13.33 1.92
N ALA A 412 -9.50 12.89 0.88
CA ALA A 412 -8.95 13.80 -0.14
C ALA A 412 -10.03 14.63 -0.86
N LEU A 413 -11.17 14.04 -1.20
CA LEU A 413 -12.31 14.74 -1.80
C LEU A 413 -12.97 15.73 -0.84
N THR A 414 -12.98 15.42 0.47
CA THR A 414 -13.50 16.32 1.51
C THR A 414 -12.65 17.57 1.63
N GLU A 415 -11.32 17.40 1.68
CA GLU A 415 -10.37 18.52 1.75
C GLU A 415 -10.34 19.37 0.47
N LEU A 416 -10.61 18.77 -0.71
CA LEU A 416 -10.81 19.48 -1.97
C LEU A 416 -12.21 20.12 -2.13
N CYS A 417 -13.07 20.05 -1.11
CA CYS A 417 -14.46 20.51 -1.16
C CYS A 417 -15.33 19.87 -2.27
N LEU A 418 -14.91 18.72 -2.81
CA LEU A 418 -15.62 17.92 -3.82
C LEU A 418 -16.67 17.01 -3.14
N TYR A 419 -17.62 17.64 -2.46
CA TYR A 419 -18.56 16.96 -1.57
C TYR A 419 -19.52 16.01 -2.30
N THR A 420 -19.97 16.32 -3.52
CA THR A 420 -20.79 15.41 -4.33
C THR A 420 -20.08 14.07 -4.57
N GLU A 421 -18.80 14.11 -4.93
CA GLU A 421 -17.95 12.94 -5.14
C GLU A 421 -17.67 12.22 -3.81
N ALA A 422 -17.39 12.96 -2.73
CA ALA A 422 -17.12 12.38 -1.41
C ALA A 422 -18.34 11.63 -0.83
N VAL A 423 -19.54 12.22 -0.93
CA VAL A 423 -20.80 11.59 -0.50
C VAL A 423 -21.10 10.35 -1.36
N LYS A 424 -20.89 10.42 -2.67
CA LYS A 424 -21.06 9.27 -3.58
C LYS A 424 -20.14 8.11 -3.21
N GLU A 425 -18.85 8.37 -3.00
CA GLU A 425 -17.87 7.36 -2.60
C GLU A 425 -18.21 6.75 -1.22
N ALA A 426 -18.65 7.57 -0.25
CA ALA A 426 -19.11 7.08 1.06
C ALA A 426 -20.40 6.23 0.98
N GLY A 427 -21.34 6.58 0.09
CA GLY A 427 -22.53 5.78 -0.18
C GLY A 427 -22.19 4.42 -0.78
N GLN A 428 -21.34 4.40 -1.83
CA GLN A 428 -20.85 3.16 -2.46
C GLN A 428 -20.14 2.25 -1.46
N LEU A 429 -19.29 2.80 -0.59
CA LEU A 429 -18.54 2.04 0.42
C LEU A 429 -19.45 1.49 1.53
N THR A 430 -20.55 2.19 1.88
CA THR A 430 -21.58 1.63 2.78
C THR A 430 -22.25 0.39 2.20
N GLN A 431 -22.54 0.40 0.89
CA GLN A 431 -23.24 -0.66 0.17
C GLN A 431 -22.31 -1.80 -0.29
N GLY A 432 -20.98 -1.58 -0.31
CA GLY A 432 -20.00 -2.55 -0.82
C GLY A 432 -19.88 -2.59 -2.34
N ILE A 433 -20.34 -1.53 -3.02
CA ILE A 433 -20.32 -1.39 -4.49
C ILE A 433 -18.88 -1.31 -5.00
N GLY A 434 -18.61 -1.97 -6.14
CA GLY A 434 -17.30 -1.94 -6.82
C GLY A 434 -16.21 -2.80 -6.17
N ILE A 435 -16.47 -3.47 -5.05
CA ILE A 435 -15.48 -4.29 -4.35
C ILE A 435 -15.46 -5.70 -4.94
N LEU A 436 -14.35 -6.09 -5.56
CA LEU A 436 -14.06 -7.50 -5.89
C LEU A 436 -13.58 -8.24 -4.64
N LEU A 437 -14.12 -9.43 -4.44
CA LEU A 437 -13.59 -10.44 -3.53
C LEU A 437 -12.42 -11.21 -4.20
N PRO A 438 -11.56 -11.90 -3.43
CA PRO A 438 -10.44 -12.67 -3.99
C PRO A 438 -10.84 -13.73 -5.03
N ASP A 439 -12.04 -14.30 -4.89
CA ASP A 439 -12.63 -15.26 -5.84
C ASP A 439 -13.12 -14.63 -7.16
N GLY A 440 -12.99 -13.31 -7.30
CA GLY A 440 -13.37 -12.55 -8.49
C GLY A 440 -14.83 -12.11 -8.54
N ARG A 441 -15.62 -12.31 -7.47
CA ARG A 441 -17.02 -11.88 -7.41
C ARG A 441 -17.16 -10.53 -6.71
N HIS A 442 -18.10 -9.70 -7.18
CA HIS A 442 -18.49 -8.49 -6.45
C HIS A 442 -19.39 -8.82 -5.25
N ILE A 443 -19.29 -8.03 -4.18
CA ILE A 443 -20.17 -8.13 -3.00
C ILE A 443 -21.61 -7.77 -3.37
N ALA A 444 -21.75 -6.68 -4.12
CA ALA A 444 -22.99 -6.07 -4.58
C ALA A 444 -22.87 -5.81 -6.08
N LYS A 445 -23.93 -6.06 -6.85
CA LYS A 445 -24.06 -5.50 -8.19
C LYS A 445 -24.71 -4.13 -8.10
N ASP A 446 -24.39 -3.25 -9.04
CA ASP A 446 -24.98 -1.91 -9.15
C ASP A 446 -26.52 -1.94 -9.31
N GLU A 447 -27.07 -3.03 -9.86
CA GLU A 447 -28.51 -3.21 -10.06
C GLU A 447 -29.28 -3.64 -8.79
N ASP A 448 -28.58 -4.19 -7.77
CA ASP A 448 -29.23 -4.82 -6.61
C ASP A 448 -29.66 -3.83 -5.50
N HIS A 449 -29.27 -2.55 -5.61
CA HIS A 449 -29.36 -1.56 -4.52
C HIS A 449 -30.16 -0.32 -4.90
N GLN A 450 -30.92 0.24 -3.95
CA GLN A 450 -31.49 1.57 -4.13
C GLN A 450 -30.35 2.60 -4.14
N PRO A 451 -30.28 3.47 -5.16
CA PRO A 451 -29.27 4.52 -5.22
C PRO A 451 -29.54 5.54 -4.11
N MET A 452 -28.50 5.82 -3.32
CA MET A 452 -28.50 6.88 -2.33
C MET A 452 -28.87 8.22 -2.97
N LYS A 453 -29.62 9.07 -2.26
CA LYS A 453 -30.02 10.39 -2.76
C LYS A 453 -28.80 11.21 -3.16
N THR A 454 -28.82 11.76 -4.37
CA THR A 454 -27.69 12.49 -4.93
C THR A 454 -27.50 13.82 -4.21
N PHE A 455 -26.34 14.00 -3.57
CA PHE A 455 -25.89 15.28 -3.04
C PHE A 455 -25.37 16.17 -4.17
N TYR A 456 -25.66 17.47 -4.12
CA TYR A 456 -25.23 18.45 -5.11
C TYR A 456 -24.46 19.61 -4.43
N SER A 457 -23.15 19.73 -4.67
CA SER A 457 -22.31 20.79 -4.09
C SER A 457 -22.75 22.22 -4.43
N ASN A 458 -23.51 22.42 -5.52
CA ASN A 458 -24.05 23.72 -5.92
C ASN A 458 -25.41 24.08 -5.27
N LYS A 459 -25.90 23.26 -4.34
CA LYS A 459 -27.17 23.47 -3.61
C LYS A 459 -26.93 23.71 -2.13
N SER A 460 -27.87 24.40 -1.50
CA SER A 460 -27.83 24.65 -0.05
C SER A 460 -27.86 23.34 0.77
N VAL A 461 -27.33 23.38 1.99
CA VAL A 461 -27.39 22.26 2.94
C VAL A 461 -28.85 21.82 3.22
N MET A 462 -29.81 22.76 3.18
CA MET A 462 -31.23 22.47 3.32
C MET A 462 -31.80 21.66 2.16
N GLU A 463 -31.40 21.96 0.92
CA GLU A 463 -31.81 21.20 -0.28
C GLU A 463 -31.16 19.81 -0.34
N ASN A 464 -29.97 19.66 0.26
CA ASN A 464 -29.28 18.39 0.40
C ASN A 464 -29.66 17.62 1.68
N ALA A 465 -30.57 18.13 2.52
CA ALA A 465 -30.83 17.61 3.86
C ALA A 465 -31.20 16.11 3.88
N GLU A 466 -31.97 15.64 2.88
CA GLU A 466 -32.35 14.22 2.80
C GLU A 466 -31.17 13.30 2.47
N ALA A 467 -30.24 13.75 1.61
CA ALA A 467 -29.02 13.00 1.28
C ALA A 467 -28.03 12.98 2.45
N LEU A 468 -28.03 14.03 3.26
CA LEU A 468 -27.24 14.14 4.49
C LEU A 468 -27.81 13.31 5.64
N GLU A 469 -29.14 13.27 5.80
CA GLU A 469 -29.82 12.38 6.73
C GLU A 469 -29.58 10.92 6.35
N GLU A 470 -29.61 10.58 5.06
CA GLU A 470 -29.22 9.26 4.56
C GLU A 470 -27.75 8.97 4.85
N LEU A 471 -26.83 9.89 4.55
CA LEU A 471 -25.39 9.75 4.84
C LEU A 471 -25.11 9.48 6.32
N MET A 472 -25.86 10.09 7.25
CA MET A 472 -25.71 9.88 8.69
C MET A 472 -26.34 8.57 9.15
N ASN A 473 -27.54 8.24 8.67
CA ASN A 473 -28.26 7.02 9.07
C ASN A 473 -27.78 5.76 8.32
N CYS A 474 -26.94 5.90 7.30
CA CYS A 474 -26.26 4.81 6.61
C CYS A 474 -25.43 3.96 7.60
N HIS A 475 -25.74 2.66 7.66
CA HIS A 475 -24.97 1.65 8.38
C HIS A 475 -24.52 0.59 7.38
N CYS A 476 -23.22 0.26 7.34
CA CYS A 476 -22.72 -0.80 6.46
C CYS A 476 -23.49 -2.11 6.74
N ALA A 477 -23.93 -2.79 5.68
CA ALA A 477 -24.70 -4.03 5.81
C ALA A 477 -23.92 -5.09 6.65
N PRO A 478 -24.58 -6.01 7.36
CA PRO A 478 -23.88 -6.96 8.25
C PRO A 478 -22.78 -7.78 7.56
N VAL A 479 -22.96 -8.11 6.28
CA VAL A 479 -21.96 -8.80 5.44
C VAL A 479 -20.74 -7.90 5.21
N VAL A 480 -20.96 -6.66 4.76
CA VAL A 480 -19.93 -5.64 4.52
C VAL A 480 -19.15 -5.34 5.80
N ARG A 481 -19.84 -5.17 6.92
CA ARG A 481 -19.23 -4.92 8.25
C ARG A 481 -18.36 -6.08 8.71
N LYS A 482 -18.77 -7.33 8.46
CA LYS A 482 -17.97 -8.52 8.77
C LYS A 482 -16.71 -8.59 7.91
N LEU A 483 -16.79 -8.16 6.64
CA LEU A 483 -15.67 -8.17 5.71
C LEU A 483 -14.63 -7.08 6.02
N TYR A 484 -15.08 -5.86 6.39
CA TYR A 484 -14.19 -4.75 6.73
C TYR A 484 -13.56 -4.89 8.12
N GLY A 485 -14.19 -5.64 9.03
CA GLY A 485 -13.77 -5.73 10.42
C GLY A 485 -13.93 -4.41 11.20
N SER A 486 -13.58 -4.42 12.48
CA SER A 486 -13.82 -3.29 13.39
C SER A 486 -12.93 -2.07 13.12
N THR A 487 -11.71 -2.25 12.61
CA THR A 487 -10.75 -1.14 12.37
C THR A 487 -11.13 -0.32 11.14
N LEU A 488 -11.40 -0.95 9.99
CA LEU A 488 -11.79 -0.21 8.78
C LEU A 488 -13.18 0.41 8.93
N CYS A 489 -14.12 -0.24 9.63
CA CYS A 489 -15.40 0.39 9.98
C CYS A 489 -15.21 1.65 10.83
N LEU A 490 -14.24 1.66 11.75
CA LEU A 490 -13.95 2.84 12.57
C LEU A 490 -13.30 3.96 11.74
N ARG A 491 -12.28 3.66 10.93
CA ARG A 491 -11.66 4.64 9.99
C ARG A 491 -12.70 5.23 9.03
N PHE A 492 -13.60 4.41 8.48
CA PHE A 492 -14.69 4.89 7.63
C PHE A 492 -15.67 5.82 8.36
N ASN A 493 -16.01 5.51 9.62
CA ASN A 493 -16.84 6.40 10.43
C ASN A 493 -16.14 7.73 10.75
N LEU A 494 -14.82 7.75 10.97
CA LEU A 494 -14.04 8.98 11.12
C LEU A 494 -14.08 9.83 9.84
N ALA A 495 -13.89 9.21 8.66
CA ALA A 495 -14.00 9.89 7.37
C ALA A 495 -15.39 10.51 7.13
N ARG A 496 -16.46 9.79 7.50
CA ARG A 496 -17.84 10.31 7.44
C ARG A 496 -18.04 11.51 8.38
N VAL A 497 -17.51 11.45 9.61
CA VAL A 497 -17.59 12.57 10.56
C VAL A 497 -16.82 13.80 10.04
N GLN A 498 -15.63 13.61 9.44
CA GLN A 498 -14.86 14.68 8.80
C GLN A 498 -15.63 15.33 7.63
N LEU A 499 -16.21 14.51 6.74
CA LEU A 499 -17.04 14.99 5.63
C LEU A 499 -18.21 15.86 6.12
N VAL A 500 -18.88 15.45 7.19
CA VAL A 500 -19.99 16.22 7.79
C VAL A 500 -19.50 17.50 8.45
N LEU A 501 -18.36 17.48 9.17
CA LEU A 501 -17.74 18.66 9.78
C LEU A 501 -17.24 19.67 8.74
N ALA A 502 -16.77 19.21 7.58
CA ALA A 502 -16.37 20.09 6.48
C ALA A 502 -17.60 20.75 5.83
N LEU A 503 -18.68 19.97 5.63
CA LEU A 503 -19.94 20.47 5.11
C LEU A 503 -20.59 21.53 6.02
N THR A 504 -20.54 21.37 7.34
CA THR A 504 -21.08 22.37 8.28
C THR A 504 -20.33 23.70 8.25
N ASN A 505 -19.02 23.69 8.00
CA ASN A 505 -18.22 24.92 7.84
C ASN A 505 -18.62 25.78 6.64
N THR A 506 -19.17 25.17 5.57
CA THR A 506 -19.57 25.93 4.36
C THR A 506 -20.81 26.81 4.55
N VAL A 507 -21.48 26.73 5.71
CA VAL A 507 -22.66 27.54 6.03
C VAL A 507 -22.21 28.77 6.82
N PRO A 508 -22.40 30.01 6.30
CA PRO A 508 -22.09 31.21 7.06
C PRO A 508 -22.89 31.23 8.37
N GLY A 509 -22.18 31.31 9.49
CA GLY A 509 -22.79 31.48 10.81
C GLY A 509 -23.62 32.78 10.87
N PRO A 510 -24.66 32.85 11.73
CA PRO A 510 -25.43 34.07 11.88
C PRO A 510 -24.54 35.20 12.41
N SER A 511 -24.24 36.17 11.56
CA SER A 511 -23.53 37.39 11.94
C SER A 511 -24.21 38.04 13.14
N VAL A 512 -23.46 38.28 14.22
CA VAL A 512 -23.96 39.00 15.40
C VAL A 512 -24.37 40.41 14.96
N SER A 513 -25.67 40.63 14.86
CA SER A 513 -26.20 41.92 14.41
C SER A 513 -26.16 42.94 15.55
N ASP A 514 -25.27 43.92 15.42
CA ASP A 514 -25.12 45.02 16.37
C ASP A 514 -26.44 45.75 16.67
N THR A 515 -26.68 45.96 17.95
CA THR A 515 -27.58 47.00 18.48
C THR A 515 -26.71 48.14 19.02
N ALA A 516 -27.02 49.42 18.89
CA ALA A 516 -28.13 50.12 18.23
C ALA A 516 -27.80 51.63 18.18
N VAL A 517 -28.44 52.44 17.33
CA VAL A 517 -28.87 53.84 17.66
C VAL A 517 -30.13 54.16 16.82
N SER A 518 -31.05 54.94 17.40
CA SER A 518 -32.35 55.36 16.84
C SER A 518 -32.34 56.85 16.40
N GLU A 519 -33.42 57.25 15.70
CA GLU A 519 -33.90 58.61 15.35
C GLU A 519 -33.63 59.03 13.89
N ALA A 520 -34.65 59.03 12.99
CA ALA A 520 -35.72 60.05 12.78
C ALA A 520 -35.24 61.24 11.91
N SER A 521 -35.98 61.81 10.93
CA SER A 521 -37.29 61.49 10.30
C SER A 521 -37.51 62.36 9.02
N ALA A 522 -38.62 62.15 8.30
CA ALA A 522 -39.21 63.02 7.23
C ALA A 522 -38.44 63.10 5.87
N SER A 523 -38.99 62.52 4.77
CA SER A 523 -39.91 63.12 3.76
C SER A 523 -39.19 63.84 2.59
N GLY A 524 -39.53 63.68 1.30
CA GLY A 524 -40.51 62.81 0.61
C GLY A 524 -40.55 63.10 -0.92
N THR A 525 -41.43 62.39 -1.66
CA THR A 525 -41.97 62.78 -2.99
C THR A 525 -41.02 62.70 -4.22
N SER A 526 -40.98 61.58 -4.97
CA SER A 526 -41.72 61.33 -6.26
C SER A 526 -40.72 60.89 -7.38
N ILE A 527 -41.03 60.28 -8.55
CA ILE A 527 -42.24 60.10 -9.40
C ILE A 527 -42.30 58.65 -9.98
N SER A 528 -43.48 58.24 -10.47
CA SER A 528 -43.88 56.94 -11.06
C SER A 528 -43.61 56.78 -12.58
N ILE A 529 -43.65 55.54 -13.12
CA ILE A 529 -44.38 55.08 -14.35
C ILE A 529 -44.42 53.53 -14.31
N ASN A 530 -45.56 52.89 -13.96
CA ASN A 530 -46.57 52.23 -14.84
C ASN A 530 -46.01 51.24 -15.90
N SER A 531 -46.49 49.99 -15.98
CA SER A 531 -47.86 49.63 -16.45
C SER A 531 -48.49 48.36 -15.83
N LYS A 532 -49.83 48.21 -15.93
CA LYS A 532 -50.69 47.21 -15.25
C LYS A 532 -51.25 46.08 -16.12
N SER A 533 -51.64 44.97 -15.48
CA SER A 533 -52.93 44.24 -15.67
C SER A 533 -53.10 43.21 -14.52
N SER A 534 -53.89 43.47 -13.46
CA SER A 534 -55.30 43.06 -13.25
C SER A 534 -55.55 41.54 -13.28
N GLU A 535 -56.30 40.87 -12.38
CA GLU A 535 -56.97 41.13 -11.09
C GLU A 535 -57.56 39.74 -10.64
N SER A 536 -58.00 39.40 -9.40
CA SER A 536 -58.13 40.03 -8.07
C SER A 536 -58.46 38.94 -7.00
N GLY A 537 -58.10 39.09 -5.72
CA GLY A 537 -58.59 38.20 -4.64
C GLY A 537 -57.84 38.31 -3.30
N ASP A 538 -58.51 38.79 -2.24
CA ASP A 538 -57.94 39.05 -0.91
C ASP A 538 -57.71 37.79 -0.05
N ALA A 539 -56.58 37.75 0.68
CA ALA A 539 -56.46 37.17 2.03
C ALA A 539 -55.16 37.63 2.73
N GLU A 540 -55.22 37.73 4.04
CA GLU A 540 -54.27 38.40 4.94
C GLU A 540 -52.79 37.98 4.90
N SER A 541 -51.94 39.01 5.15
CA SER A 541 -50.63 38.94 5.80
C SER A 541 -50.32 37.65 6.60
N HIS A 542 -49.17 37.02 6.32
CA HIS A 542 -48.15 36.74 7.35
C HIS A 542 -46.77 36.44 6.74
N ARG A 543 -45.76 37.23 7.12
CA ARG A 543 -44.34 37.05 6.75
C ARG A 543 -43.67 36.07 7.73
N PRO A 544 -43.14 34.90 7.30
CA PRO A 544 -42.60 33.89 8.23
C PRO A 544 -41.15 34.16 8.66
N LYS A 545 -40.85 35.33 9.24
CA LYS A 545 -39.57 35.59 9.93
C LYS A 545 -39.53 34.91 11.30
N THR A 546 -39.47 33.57 11.32
CA THR A 546 -39.19 32.77 12.54
C THR A 546 -38.90 31.27 12.30
N LYS A 547 -38.97 30.78 11.05
CA LYS A 547 -38.64 29.37 10.73
C LYS A 547 -37.18 29.14 10.35
N GLU A 548 -36.55 30.06 9.63
CA GLU A 548 -35.18 29.89 9.08
C GLU A 548 -34.15 29.67 10.20
N THR A 549 -34.11 30.54 11.22
CA THR A 549 -33.15 30.45 12.34
C THR A 549 -33.30 29.16 13.14
N LYS A 550 -34.55 28.74 13.42
CA LYS A 550 -34.84 27.51 14.17
C LYS A 550 -34.58 26.22 13.38
N VAL A 551 -34.48 26.27 12.06
CA VAL A 551 -34.11 25.12 11.23
C VAL A 551 -32.59 25.01 11.13
N LEU A 552 -31.85 26.13 11.09
CA LEU A 552 -30.39 26.11 11.10
C LEU A 552 -29.83 25.52 12.41
N ASP A 553 -30.34 25.95 13.57
CA ASP A 553 -30.01 25.35 14.88
C ASP A 553 -30.35 23.85 14.93
N LEU A 554 -31.45 23.45 14.28
CA LEU A 554 -31.89 22.04 14.26
C LEU A 554 -30.99 21.17 13.37
N VAL A 555 -30.30 21.78 12.39
CA VAL A 555 -29.36 21.12 11.49
C VAL A 555 -28.02 20.94 12.19
N THR A 556 -27.47 21.98 12.83
CA THR A 556 -26.20 21.89 13.58
C THR A 556 -26.31 20.98 14.81
N ASP A 557 -27.37 21.09 15.62
CA ASP A 557 -27.53 20.33 16.88
C ASP A 557 -28.00 18.88 16.68
N LYS A 558 -28.50 18.51 15.48
CA LYS A 558 -28.86 17.11 15.15
C LYS A 558 -27.89 16.38 14.22
N MET A 559 -27.20 17.06 13.29
CA MET A 559 -26.36 16.36 12.30
C MET A 559 -25.18 15.63 12.93
N LEU A 560 -24.61 16.16 14.02
CA LEU A 560 -23.55 15.52 14.79
C LEU A 560 -24.00 15.32 16.24
N THR A 561 -24.84 14.32 16.48
CA THR A 561 -25.18 13.98 17.87
C THR A 561 -23.91 13.63 18.66
N PRO A 562 -23.74 14.13 19.90
CA PRO A 562 -22.65 13.72 20.79
C PRO A 562 -22.58 12.20 21.00
N GLY A 563 -23.69 11.49 20.77
CA GLY A 563 -23.77 10.03 20.75
C GLY A 563 -22.84 9.36 19.74
N SER A 564 -22.69 9.90 18.52
CA SER A 564 -21.81 9.31 17.49
C SER A 564 -20.33 9.40 17.89
N MET A 565 -19.85 10.57 18.30
CA MET A 565 -18.46 10.73 18.79
C MET A 565 -18.19 9.97 20.09
N LYS A 566 -19.19 9.86 20.98
CA LYS A 566 -19.09 9.05 22.20
C LYS A 566 -19.06 7.54 21.89
N SER A 567 -19.81 7.08 20.89
CA SER A 567 -19.76 5.69 20.41
C SER A 567 -18.42 5.37 19.77
N ILE A 568 -17.87 6.25 18.93
CA ILE A 568 -16.50 6.15 18.38
C ILE A 568 -15.48 6.03 19.52
N SER A 569 -15.60 6.88 20.55
CA SER A 569 -14.72 6.83 21.73
C SER A 569 -14.83 5.53 22.53
N GLN A 570 -16.01 4.88 22.55
CA GLN A 570 -16.23 3.56 23.15
C GLN A 570 -15.76 2.40 22.25
N GLN A 571 -15.67 2.60 20.93
CA GLN A 571 -15.12 1.61 19.98
C GLN A 571 -13.59 1.63 19.91
N LEU A 572 -12.94 2.65 20.48
CA LEU A 572 -11.48 2.69 20.68
C LEU A 572 -11.02 1.78 21.83
N THR A 573 -11.88 1.44 22.79
CA THR A 573 -11.54 0.54 23.91
C THR A 573 -11.76 -0.95 23.63
N ALA A 574 -12.06 -1.32 22.38
CA ALA A 574 -12.33 -2.71 22.00
C ALA A 574 -11.03 -3.50 21.73
N GLN A 575 -10.95 -4.74 22.24
CA GLN A 575 -9.79 -5.62 22.12
C GLN A 575 -9.46 -5.99 20.65
N GLY A 576 -8.17 -6.07 20.31
CA GLY A 576 -7.69 -6.72 19.07
C GLY A 576 -6.89 -5.87 18.07
N ARG A 577 -6.47 -4.65 18.43
CA ARG A 577 -5.61 -3.77 17.61
C ARG A 577 -4.21 -3.62 18.22
N SER A 578 -3.22 -3.21 17.42
CA SER A 578 -1.92 -2.80 17.96
C SER A 578 -2.03 -1.50 18.78
N GLU A 579 -1.09 -1.29 19.71
CA GLU A 579 -1.03 -0.05 20.51
C GLU A 579 -0.81 1.18 19.60
N THR A 580 0.00 1.03 18.56
CA THR A 580 0.27 2.06 17.54
C THR A 580 -0.99 2.45 16.77
N GLU A 581 -1.76 1.49 16.24
CA GLU A 581 -3.03 1.80 15.55
C GLU A 581 -4.06 2.45 16.50
N ASN A 582 -4.10 2.06 17.77
CA ASN A 582 -4.97 2.70 18.75
C ASN A 582 -4.57 4.15 19.03
N LEU A 583 -3.26 4.45 19.05
CA LEU A 583 -2.73 5.80 19.22
C LEU A 583 -3.04 6.69 18.01
N GLU A 584 -2.81 6.21 16.78
CA GLU A 584 -3.21 6.88 15.52
C GLU A 584 -4.68 7.31 15.57
N LEU A 585 -5.58 6.34 15.78
CA LEU A 585 -7.03 6.56 15.75
C LEU A 585 -7.53 7.43 16.90
N ALA A 586 -6.87 7.38 18.07
CA ALA A 586 -7.21 8.25 19.20
C ALA A 586 -6.86 9.72 18.92
N ILE A 587 -5.70 9.97 18.29
CA ILE A 587 -5.28 11.32 17.90
C ILE A 587 -6.20 11.87 16.80
N GLU A 588 -6.48 11.11 15.75
CA GLU A 588 -7.44 11.51 14.69
C GLU A 588 -8.82 11.84 15.27
N THR A 589 -9.32 10.99 16.19
CA THR A 589 -10.60 11.22 16.89
C THR A 589 -10.57 12.52 17.71
N ASN A 590 -9.46 12.82 18.37
CA ASN A 590 -9.32 14.05 19.15
C ASN A 590 -9.20 15.31 18.28
N LEU A 591 -8.55 15.23 17.11
CA LEU A 591 -8.49 16.32 16.14
C LEU A 591 -9.88 16.64 15.56
N LEU A 592 -10.68 15.61 15.23
CA LEU A 592 -12.07 15.82 14.80
C LEU A 592 -12.95 16.41 15.91
N LYS A 593 -12.76 15.99 17.17
CA LYS A 593 -13.42 16.62 18.33
C LYS A 593 -12.99 18.08 18.51
N ALA A 594 -11.70 18.39 18.34
CA ALA A 594 -11.20 19.76 18.43
C ALA A 594 -11.88 20.66 17.40
N ASN A 595 -11.86 20.26 16.12
CA ASN A 595 -12.57 20.97 15.05
C ASN A 595 -14.07 21.14 15.40
N HIS A 596 -14.76 20.09 15.82
CA HIS A 596 -16.17 20.18 16.23
C HIS A 596 -16.41 21.17 17.39
N TYR A 597 -15.58 21.14 18.43
CA TYR A 597 -15.72 22.07 19.56
C TYR A 597 -15.41 23.51 19.14
N LEU A 598 -14.46 23.72 18.22
CA LEU A 598 -14.16 25.02 17.64
C LEU A 598 -15.36 25.57 16.85
N GLN A 599 -16.00 24.75 16.00
CA GLN A 599 -17.22 25.09 15.27
C GLN A 599 -18.40 25.46 16.20
N GLN A 600 -18.48 24.84 17.39
CA GLN A 600 -19.48 25.17 18.42
C GLN A 600 -19.12 26.39 19.29
N GLY A 601 -17.96 27.03 19.07
CA GLY A 601 -17.46 28.10 19.95
C GLY A 601 -16.97 27.61 21.33
N HIS A 602 -16.87 26.30 21.55
CA HIS A 602 -16.34 25.68 22.76
C HIS A 602 -14.82 25.61 22.76
N VAL A 603 -14.18 26.77 22.63
CA VAL A 603 -12.75 26.91 22.37
C VAL A 603 -11.86 26.24 23.43
N GLU A 604 -12.26 26.28 24.71
CA GLU A 604 -11.55 25.60 25.80
C GLU A 604 -11.53 24.07 25.64
N LEU A 605 -12.63 23.48 25.14
CA LEU A 605 -12.70 22.04 24.89
C LEU A 605 -11.87 21.67 23.64
N SER A 606 -11.84 22.55 22.64
CA SER A 606 -10.98 22.37 21.46
C SER A 606 -9.49 22.34 21.83
N SER A 607 -9.02 23.34 22.58
CA SER A 607 -7.62 23.40 23.01
C SER A 607 -7.25 22.24 23.94
N GLN A 608 -8.15 21.80 24.82
CA GLN A 608 -7.95 20.58 25.63
C GLN A 608 -7.77 19.31 24.78
N MET A 609 -8.54 19.13 23.71
CA MET A 609 -8.38 17.96 22.83
C MET A 609 -7.05 18.01 22.04
N ALA A 610 -6.63 19.18 21.58
CA ALA A 610 -5.35 19.35 20.90
C ALA A 610 -4.15 19.12 21.86
N VAL A 611 -4.19 19.69 23.07
CA VAL A 611 -3.19 19.44 24.12
C VAL A 611 -3.14 17.97 24.52
N SER A 612 -4.29 17.30 24.68
CA SER A 612 -4.34 15.86 24.97
C SER A 612 -3.69 15.04 23.85
N SER A 613 -3.79 15.47 22.60
CA SER A 613 -3.19 14.77 21.45
C SER A 613 -1.67 14.92 21.42
N LEU A 614 -1.17 16.13 21.68
CA LEU A 614 0.28 16.39 21.87
C LEU A 614 0.84 15.60 23.05
N ALA A 615 0.13 15.54 24.19
CA ALA A 615 0.55 14.76 25.36
C ALA A 615 0.59 13.25 25.09
N LEU A 616 -0.36 12.71 24.31
CA LEU A 616 -0.34 11.31 23.86
C LEU A 616 0.87 11.01 22.96
N LEU A 617 1.21 11.92 22.04
CA LEU A 617 2.42 11.80 21.22
C LEU A 617 3.69 11.81 22.10
N GLN A 618 3.80 12.76 23.04
CA GLN A 618 4.95 12.89 23.96
C GLN A 618 5.16 11.69 24.91
N THR A 619 4.07 11.05 25.34
CA THR A 619 4.12 9.93 26.31
C THR A 619 4.23 8.56 25.65
N SER A 620 4.13 8.47 24.32
CA SER A 620 4.27 7.24 23.55
C SER A 620 5.72 6.71 23.51
N PRO A 621 5.94 5.39 23.34
CA PRO A 621 7.29 4.80 23.24
C PRO A 621 8.07 5.20 21.96
N GLY A 622 7.53 6.10 21.11
CA GLY A 622 8.18 6.63 19.90
C GLY A 622 9.05 7.88 20.10
N ARG A 623 9.32 8.28 21.35
CA ARG A 623 10.01 9.55 21.72
C ARG A 623 11.28 9.88 20.92
N SER A 624 12.04 8.86 20.47
CA SER A 624 13.25 9.03 19.65
C SER A 624 13.05 9.92 18.39
N ILE A 625 11.83 9.98 17.85
CA ILE A 625 11.49 10.80 16.67
C ILE A 625 11.60 12.31 16.97
N PHE A 626 11.41 12.74 18.22
CA PHE A 626 11.29 14.16 18.59
C PHE A 626 12.54 14.74 19.28
N ASP A 627 13.42 13.89 19.84
CA ASP A 627 14.67 14.33 20.47
C ASP A 627 15.77 14.51 19.39
N SER A 628 15.85 15.72 18.80
CA SER A 628 16.71 16.06 17.65
C SER A 628 18.23 16.14 17.95
N LYS A 629 18.77 15.25 18.79
CA LYS A 629 20.20 15.18 19.13
C LYS A 629 20.76 13.76 18.98
N ASN A 630 21.22 13.46 17.77
CA ASN A 630 22.13 12.36 17.45
C ASN A 630 21.68 10.95 17.88
N ALA A 631 20.42 10.58 17.58
CA ALA A 631 20.02 9.17 17.55
C ALA A 631 20.07 8.67 16.08
N GLU A 632 20.95 7.71 15.80
CA GLU A 632 20.79 6.89 14.59
C GLU A 632 19.52 6.01 14.76
N PRO A 633 18.78 5.70 13.67
CA PRO A 633 17.62 4.83 13.78
C PRO A 633 18.07 3.40 14.10
N GLU A 634 17.95 2.99 15.38
CA GLU A 634 18.18 1.62 15.83
C GLU A 634 17.16 0.66 15.19
N LEU A 635 17.56 0.04 14.07
CA LEU A 635 16.98 -1.23 13.63
C LEU A 635 17.34 -2.31 14.66
N PRO A 636 16.46 -3.31 14.90
CA PRO A 636 16.74 -4.37 15.85
C PRO A 636 17.91 -5.25 15.36
N HIS A 637 19.11 -4.99 15.90
CA HIS A 637 20.30 -5.77 15.59
C HIS A 637 20.18 -7.21 16.12
N PRO A 638 20.55 -8.23 15.33
CA PRO A 638 20.79 -9.56 15.87
C PRO A 638 22.04 -9.51 16.77
N ARG A 639 21.85 -9.59 18.09
CA ARG A 639 22.94 -9.51 19.07
C ARG A 639 23.85 -10.73 18.98
N THR A 640 25.04 -10.56 18.41
CA THR A 640 26.17 -11.49 18.62
C THR A 640 26.61 -11.45 20.09
N GLY A 641 26.96 -12.61 20.63
CA GLY A 641 26.97 -12.85 22.07
C GLY A 641 27.92 -12.01 22.93
N SER A 642 27.47 -11.71 24.14
CA SER A 642 28.31 -11.54 25.33
C SER A 642 27.61 -12.23 26.50
N GLU A 643 28.27 -13.21 27.09
CA GLU A 643 27.73 -13.98 28.22
C GLU A 643 27.80 -13.16 29.51
N GLN A 644 26.66 -12.87 30.17
CA GLN A 644 26.56 -12.89 31.64
C GLN A 644 25.12 -12.64 32.11
N GLY A 645 24.69 -13.36 33.16
CA GLY A 645 23.53 -12.96 33.98
C GLY A 645 22.21 -13.65 33.66
N ILE A 646 22.07 -14.94 34.02
CA ILE A 646 20.77 -15.63 34.04
C ILE A 646 19.88 -15.00 35.13
N LYS A 647 18.76 -14.38 34.72
CA LYS A 647 17.51 -14.36 35.49
C LYS A 647 16.29 -13.96 34.66
N ASP A 648 15.34 -14.89 34.56
CA ASP A 648 13.89 -14.69 34.41
C ASP A 648 13.40 -13.63 33.41
N CYS A 649 13.34 -14.01 32.13
CA CYS A 649 12.46 -13.38 31.14
C CYS A 649 11.84 -14.43 30.22
N CYS A 650 10.63 -14.89 30.56
CA CYS A 650 9.81 -15.71 29.68
C CYS A 650 9.28 -14.89 28.51
N VAL A 651 9.73 -15.22 27.30
CA VAL A 651 9.00 -15.21 26.01
C VAL A 651 7.74 -14.33 25.95
N SER A 652 7.88 -13.07 25.55
CA SER A 652 6.74 -12.24 25.12
C SER A 652 7.03 -11.08 24.13
N ASN A 653 8.30 -10.73 23.84
CA ASN A 653 8.64 -9.46 23.17
C ASN A 653 9.35 -9.58 21.79
N THR A 654 9.08 -10.61 20.98
CA THR A 654 9.76 -10.79 19.66
C THR A 654 8.86 -11.10 18.46
N LEU A 655 7.54 -10.96 18.57
CA LEU A 655 6.58 -11.25 17.48
C LEU A 655 5.72 -10.06 17.03
N GLN A 656 5.89 -8.87 17.64
CA GLN A 656 4.98 -7.73 17.41
C GLN A 656 5.50 -6.71 16.38
N GLY A 657 6.77 -6.83 15.94
CA GLY A 657 7.37 -5.97 14.92
C GLY A 657 7.00 -6.32 13.48
N ASP A 658 6.53 -7.55 13.22
CA ASP A 658 6.32 -8.08 11.85
C ASP A 658 4.90 -7.87 11.30
N CYS A 659 4.06 -7.06 11.95
CA CYS A 659 2.74 -6.70 11.43
C CYS A 659 2.84 -5.47 10.52
N PRO A 660 2.57 -5.57 9.20
CA PRO A 660 2.70 -4.42 8.28
C PRO A 660 1.87 -3.21 8.68
N ARG A 661 0.68 -3.43 9.28
CA ARG A 661 -0.18 -2.34 9.78
C ARG A 661 0.41 -1.57 10.95
N THR A 662 1.16 -2.22 11.83
CA THR A 662 1.84 -1.53 12.94
C THR A 662 2.92 -0.59 12.41
N ILE A 663 3.63 -1.01 11.36
CA ILE A 663 4.64 -0.19 10.67
C ILE A 663 3.96 0.97 9.93
N GLU A 664 2.87 0.72 9.20
CA GLU A 664 2.13 1.78 8.50
C GLU A 664 1.50 2.79 9.48
N ALA A 665 1.00 2.34 10.63
CA ALA A 665 0.55 3.23 11.69
C ALA A 665 1.72 4.04 12.29
N SER A 666 2.90 3.46 12.49
CA SER A 666 4.07 4.22 12.98
C SER A 666 4.61 5.22 11.95
N GLU A 667 4.46 4.97 10.65
CA GLU A 667 4.80 5.94 9.59
C GLU A 667 3.83 7.14 9.56
N LYS A 668 2.55 6.93 9.90
CA LYS A 668 1.54 7.99 10.04
C LYS A 668 1.71 8.79 11.34
N ILE A 669 2.17 8.14 12.43
CA ILE A 669 2.49 8.77 13.71
C ILE A 669 3.91 9.36 13.64
N GLY A 670 4.02 10.57 13.08
CA GLY A 670 5.29 11.28 12.97
C GLY A 670 5.15 12.79 13.09
N VAL A 671 6.21 13.51 12.70
CA VAL A 671 6.32 14.97 12.78
C VAL A 671 5.14 15.70 12.10
N SER A 672 4.63 15.19 10.98
CA SER A 672 3.48 15.79 10.28
C SER A 672 2.15 15.63 11.02
N LEU A 673 2.00 14.63 11.90
CA LEU A 673 0.85 14.50 12.79
C LEU A 673 1.01 15.43 14.00
N TRP A 674 2.24 15.56 14.53
CA TRP A 674 2.59 16.55 15.54
C TRP A 674 2.27 17.98 15.10
N LEU A 675 2.72 18.38 13.91
CA LEU A 675 2.47 19.72 13.35
C LEU A 675 0.97 19.98 13.13
N ARG A 676 0.18 18.98 12.72
CA ARG A 676 -1.29 19.10 12.67
C ARG A 676 -1.93 19.28 14.05
N CYS A 677 -1.44 18.59 15.09
CA CYS A 677 -1.88 18.83 16.47
C CYS A 677 -1.48 20.22 16.98
N ARG A 678 -0.28 20.70 16.61
CA ARG A 678 0.22 22.06 16.93
C ARG A 678 -0.65 23.13 16.27
N LEU A 679 -0.96 22.98 14.97
CA LEU A 679 -1.85 23.87 14.23
C LEU A 679 -3.25 23.93 14.87
N ALA A 680 -3.90 22.78 15.13
CA ALA A 680 -5.22 22.74 15.77
C ALA A 680 -5.25 23.44 17.14
N LEU A 681 -4.16 23.39 17.91
CA LEU A 681 -4.02 24.12 19.16
C LEU A 681 -3.88 25.64 18.93
N VAL A 682 -3.10 26.05 17.93
CA VAL A 682 -2.96 27.47 17.54
C VAL A 682 -4.32 28.03 17.09
N CYS A 683 -5.01 27.39 16.15
CA CYS A 683 -6.37 27.77 15.69
C CYS A 683 -7.37 27.90 16.84
N SER A 684 -7.25 27.05 17.86
CA SER A 684 -8.07 27.16 19.07
C SER A 684 -7.72 28.43 19.86
N LEU A 685 -6.44 28.69 20.13
CA LEU A 685 -6.01 29.84 20.92
C LEU A 685 -6.26 31.18 20.19
N THR A 686 -6.11 31.23 18.86
CA THR A 686 -6.43 32.41 18.04
C THR A 686 -7.93 32.69 18.03
N ALA A 687 -8.79 31.67 17.93
CA ALA A 687 -10.24 31.82 18.06
C ALA A 687 -10.67 32.31 19.46
N GLN A 688 -9.98 31.88 20.53
CA GLN A 688 -10.34 32.24 21.90
C GLN A 688 -10.28 33.75 22.16
N SER A 689 -9.39 34.46 21.46
CA SER A 689 -9.26 35.92 21.54
C SER A 689 -10.44 36.70 20.96
N CYS A 690 -11.34 36.05 20.22
CA CYS A 690 -12.52 36.66 19.58
C CYS A 690 -13.79 36.62 20.47
N GLY A 691 -13.83 35.77 21.50
CA GLY A 691 -15.01 35.57 22.34
C GLY A 691 -15.13 36.56 23.49
N THR A 692 -16.30 37.17 23.67
CA THR A 692 -16.65 37.94 24.89
C THR A 692 -16.84 37.01 26.09
N ALA A 693 -15.74 36.55 26.71
CA ALA A 693 -15.78 35.74 27.92
C ALA A 693 -14.65 36.09 28.90
N THR A 694 -14.98 36.87 29.92
CA THR A 694 -14.23 37.00 31.17
C THR A 694 -14.20 35.65 31.91
N LEU A 695 -13.17 34.81 31.71
CA LEU A 695 -13.05 33.56 32.49
C LEU A 695 -11.65 32.98 32.74
N PHE A 696 -10.56 33.49 32.13
CA PHE A 696 -9.20 33.11 32.53
C PHE A 696 -8.55 34.14 33.45
N SER A 697 -8.27 33.70 34.69
CA SER A 697 -7.56 34.49 35.69
C SER A 697 -6.06 34.55 35.37
N GLY A 698 -5.56 35.76 35.06
CA GLY A 698 -4.16 36.13 35.25
C GLY A 698 -3.13 35.75 34.16
N LYS A 699 -3.53 35.12 33.05
CA LYS A 699 -2.65 34.91 31.88
C LYS A 699 -3.17 35.66 30.66
N ASN A 700 -2.27 36.31 29.92
CA ASN A 700 -2.61 36.93 28.65
C ASN A 700 -2.66 35.85 27.55
N MET A 701 -3.88 35.42 27.19
CA MET A 701 -4.09 34.36 26.19
C MET A 701 -3.47 34.72 24.82
N ASN A 702 -3.39 36.01 24.48
CA ASN A 702 -2.77 36.48 23.24
C ASN A 702 -1.23 36.33 23.22
N GLU A 703 -0.58 36.30 24.40
CA GLU A 703 0.85 35.97 24.53
C GLU A 703 1.09 34.46 24.47
N GLU A 704 0.17 33.66 25.04
CA GLU A 704 0.25 32.20 24.97
C GLU A 704 0.00 31.70 23.53
N ALA A 705 -0.98 32.27 22.82
CA ALA A 705 -1.20 32.05 21.38
C ALA A 705 0.05 32.40 20.55
N ALA A 706 0.61 33.60 20.73
CA ALA A 706 1.80 34.03 19.98
C ALA A 706 3.05 33.19 20.28
N ARG A 707 3.23 32.72 21.52
CA ARG A 707 4.31 31.80 21.88
C ARG A 707 4.16 30.46 21.18
N MET A 708 2.97 29.85 21.25
CA MET A 708 2.70 28.55 20.63
C MET A 708 2.79 28.60 19.10
N LEU A 709 2.43 29.73 18.51
CA LEU A 709 2.60 30.01 17.09
C LEU A 709 4.07 30.15 16.70
N HIS A 710 4.88 30.89 17.48
CA HIS A 710 6.32 31.00 17.23
C HIS A 710 7.05 29.65 17.40
N GLU A 711 6.68 28.86 18.41
CA GLU A 711 7.12 27.46 18.56
C GLU A 711 6.77 26.64 17.31
N GLY A 712 5.51 26.70 16.84
CA GLY A 712 5.06 25.98 15.65
C GLY A 712 5.78 26.39 14.36
N LEU A 713 6.08 27.68 14.17
CA LEU A 713 6.85 28.16 13.01
C LEU A 713 8.32 27.70 13.06
N ASN A 714 8.95 27.73 14.25
CA ASN A 714 10.31 27.20 14.45
C ASN A 714 10.36 25.68 14.20
N GLU A 715 9.34 24.95 14.68
CA GLU A 715 9.14 23.53 14.42
C GLU A 715 9.01 23.24 12.91
N CYS A 716 8.14 23.95 12.19
CA CYS A 716 8.00 23.78 10.74
C CYS A 716 9.31 24.08 9.99
N ALA A 717 10.03 25.14 10.37
CA ALA A 717 11.31 25.50 9.79
C ALA A 717 12.42 24.48 10.09
N GLN A 718 12.40 23.85 11.27
CA GLN A 718 13.35 22.80 11.66
C GLN A 718 13.18 21.53 10.80
N TRP A 719 11.94 21.17 10.45
CA TRP A 719 11.62 19.94 9.72
C TRP A 719 11.35 20.12 8.22
N GLY A 720 11.29 21.37 7.74
CA GLY A 720 11.09 21.70 6.33
C GLY A 720 9.63 21.58 5.85
N ASP A 721 8.65 21.73 6.74
CA ASP A 721 7.23 21.63 6.40
C ASP A 721 6.67 22.99 5.97
N THR A 722 6.72 23.27 4.67
CA THR A 722 6.21 24.54 4.12
C THR A 722 4.69 24.68 4.15
N GLU A 723 3.92 23.59 4.32
CA GLU A 723 2.45 23.64 4.26
C GLU A 723 1.87 23.99 5.62
N ASN A 724 2.29 23.29 6.68
CA ASN A 724 1.94 23.67 8.05
C ASN A 724 2.52 25.05 8.40
N GLN A 725 3.68 25.44 7.85
CA GLN A 725 4.21 26.80 7.98
C GLN A 725 3.27 27.84 7.38
N ALA A 726 2.77 27.64 6.15
CA ALA A 726 1.85 28.58 5.50
C ALA A 726 0.53 28.72 6.29
N LEU A 727 -0.04 27.60 6.77
CA LEU A 727 -1.25 27.61 7.59
C LEU A 727 -1.03 28.35 8.93
N LEU A 728 0.11 28.14 9.60
CA LEU A 728 0.47 28.89 10.81
C LEU A 728 0.72 30.37 10.54
N MET A 729 1.18 30.76 9.35
CA MET A 729 1.34 32.17 8.96
C MET A 729 -0.01 32.86 8.69
N VAL A 730 -1.02 32.14 8.21
CA VAL A 730 -2.40 32.64 8.10
C VAL A 730 -2.98 32.90 9.50
N GLU A 731 -2.84 31.96 10.43
CA GLU A 731 -3.21 32.14 11.84
C GLU A 731 -2.45 33.31 12.50
N ALA A 732 -1.20 33.55 12.10
CA ALA A 732 -0.41 34.69 12.57
C ALA A 732 -0.99 36.02 12.07
N ALA A 733 -1.35 36.09 10.79
CA ALA A 733 -1.98 37.27 10.20
C ALA A 733 -3.33 37.57 10.85
N GLU A 734 -4.14 36.56 11.18
CA GLU A 734 -5.41 36.75 11.89
C GLU A 734 -5.19 37.24 13.34
N LEU A 735 -4.22 36.68 14.06
CA LEU A 735 -3.86 37.14 15.41
C LEU A 735 -3.36 38.59 15.42
N GLU A 736 -2.62 39.00 14.40
CA GLU A 736 -2.05 40.36 14.31
C GLU A 736 -3.08 41.39 13.81
N ALA A 737 -4.01 40.97 12.93
CA ALA A 737 -5.21 41.76 12.61
C ALA A 737 -6.07 42.03 13.86
N LYS A 738 -6.28 41.01 14.72
CA LYS A 738 -6.99 41.15 16.01
C LYS A 738 -6.27 42.07 17.01
N ARG A 739 -4.97 42.32 16.83
CA ARG A 739 -4.18 43.29 17.63
C ARG A 739 -4.23 44.72 17.08
N GLY A 740 -4.84 44.91 15.90
CA GLY A 740 -4.93 46.20 15.22
C GLY A 740 -3.76 46.53 14.28
N ASN A 741 -2.84 45.59 14.08
CA ASN A 741 -1.63 45.77 13.26
C ASN A 741 -1.87 45.23 11.84
N THR A 742 -2.71 45.94 11.08
CA THR A 742 -3.15 45.54 9.73
C THR A 742 -2.01 45.44 8.71
N ASP A 743 -0.99 46.28 8.83
CA ASP A 743 0.13 46.32 7.90
C ASP A 743 1.00 45.05 8.02
N ASP A 744 1.25 44.60 9.25
CA ASP A 744 1.98 43.35 9.53
C ASP A 744 1.16 42.11 9.12
N SER A 745 -0.17 42.13 9.35
CA SER A 745 -1.09 41.09 8.88
C SER A 745 -1.04 40.94 7.34
N MET A 746 -1.12 42.06 6.60
CA MET A 746 -1.01 42.06 5.15
C MET A 746 0.37 41.61 4.64
N ALA A 747 1.45 41.96 5.34
CA ALA A 747 2.79 41.49 5.00
C ALA A 747 2.94 39.97 5.15
N LEU A 748 2.36 39.38 6.20
CA LEU A 748 2.35 37.93 6.41
C LEU A 748 1.54 37.19 5.33
N LEU A 749 0.35 37.68 4.98
CA LEU A 749 -0.48 37.10 3.91
C LEU A 749 0.18 37.21 2.52
N GLN A 750 0.93 38.29 2.26
CA GLN A 750 1.64 38.46 1.00
C GLN A 750 2.82 37.47 0.87
N PHE A 751 3.44 37.06 1.97
CA PHE A 751 4.48 36.01 1.98
C PHE A 751 3.90 34.61 1.69
N CYS A 752 2.65 34.34 2.08
CA CYS A 752 1.95 33.10 1.75
C CYS A 752 1.55 32.96 0.27
N ARG A 753 1.80 33.98 -0.56
CA ARG A 753 1.32 34.08 -1.96
C ARG A 753 2.35 33.69 -3.03
N ASP A 754 3.50 33.12 -2.66
CA ASP A 754 4.56 32.79 -3.60
C ASP A 754 4.14 31.72 -4.66
N PRO A 755 4.52 31.90 -5.94
CA PRO A 755 3.80 31.30 -7.07
C PRO A 755 4.16 29.86 -7.44
N ASP A 756 5.15 29.21 -6.82
CA ASP A 756 5.53 27.80 -7.09
C ASP A 756 4.53 26.78 -6.48
N SER A 757 3.33 27.24 -6.18
CA SER A 757 2.32 26.61 -5.35
C SER A 757 1.15 26.10 -6.21
N ASN A 758 1.27 24.88 -6.72
CA ASN A 758 0.13 24.15 -7.32
C ASN A 758 -0.78 23.56 -6.21
N ARG A 759 -1.16 24.38 -5.22
CA ARG A 759 -1.78 23.96 -3.94
C ARG A 759 -3.22 24.44 -3.84
N GLY A 760 -4.12 23.55 -3.41
CA GLY A 760 -5.58 23.77 -3.40
C GLY A 760 -6.17 24.39 -2.13
N CYS A 761 -5.34 24.85 -1.18
CA CYS A 761 -5.75 25.07 0.21
C CYS A 761 -6.22 26.50 0.55
N CYS A 762 -6.09 27.49 -0.36
CA CYS A 762 -6.42 28.90 -0.07
C CYS A 762 -7.92 29.25 -0.16
N GLY A 763 -8.81 28.32 0.19
CA GLY A 763 -10.27 28.44 -0.03
C GLY A 763 -11.14 28.84 1.17
N HIS A 764 -10.55 29.22 2.32
CA HIS A 764 -11.35 29.58 3.51
C HIS A 764 -10.87 30.81 4.29
N ASN A 765 -9.56 31.05 4.41
CA ASN A 765 -9.03 32.14 5.23
C ASN A 765 -8.48 33.33 4.41
N ALA A 766 -8.75 33.38 3.10
CA ALA A 766 -8.25 34.42 2.19
C ALA A 766 -9.35 35.28 1.52
N GLU A 767 -10.63 35.00 1.80
CA GLU A 767 -11.78 35.77 1.31
C GLU A 767 -12.63 36.37 2.45
N TYR A 768 -11.97 36.74 3.56
CA TYR A 768 -12.51 37.58 4.64
C TYR A 768 -11.64 38.83 4.82
#